data_AF-A0A1J8PXV7-F1
#
_entry.id   AF-A0A1J8PXV7-F1
#
_cell.length_a   1.000
_cell.length_b   1.000
_cell.length_c   1.000
_cell.angle_alpha   90.00
_cell.angle_beta   90.00
_cell.angle_gamma   90.00
#
_symmetry.space_group_name_H-M   'P 1'
#
loop_
_entity.id
_entity.type
_entity.pdbx_description
1 polymer ?
#
loop_
_entity_poly.entity_id
_entity_poly.type
_entity_poly.pdbx_seq_one_letter_code
_entity_poly.pdbx_strand_id
1 'polypeptide(L)'
;MSFRNTLQLNTGAPIPQIGLGTWRSKPNEVENAVEIAIRNGYRHLDLAMIYRNQDEVGRALKKVIPSVVTREELFITSKLWNSSHQQGPAEAELDETLKQLGLTYLDLYLIHWPAAFEPGNGLLPPHPTKQGEVHLDLKTSLVDTWKTMIKLKETGKVKAIGVSNFTIEHIQALIDATGVVPAANQIEAHPLLPQDELVAYCKRVGVHITAYSPLGNNLLGKPMLTENAVVKDVAKKLNATPAQVLVAWCAHRGCSVIPKSVQESRIISNFQQITLSEEDYERVTSIGVDNFERFNIPFRENPKWDINIFNEGVERAATVQFFCFLIFHLWNYDRFQCLKWSQSGRQPGAFKRFMSYTYIATLTFLMIFNVGFTLIKFKEGYVIISEGTSRFATHLTYARAHSTVYPKPIELFSPSHKKWMLPLLFVFSAAWACEIITHWEELTFWLFLLHQGPKMRRWFDSWEFRVWLLGTVVAGLGMPLTTLISRHQLDMCQAWIFLVGSSASTATTLLFLYVLVRFPQFIRRVKEDGGEPNIVLRLVMFYQLNFARVLFRFLFSVPLFILALDGVQGNHHINQDVFWPDFLIVMGGIGCFVSSFITLLIFFPRSLTQELGYTTALLPPPIVNKSQLTVPDVSPKHAPLTIIRSASTHPSELSQGEEDMTPEYEHVDPIHITHTHSYDGHPRIRRQAWEQAQNDEAPPADGQYLGAPYMFDRHSRCLVRPHSDGLAIGLHPYKKMTIQQHDKARKPRIQTFDRALGSASHDPVYVPDLPSFTTHQIY
;
A
#
# COMPACT_ATOMS: atom_id res chain seq x y z
N MET A 1 28.60 7.62 36.91
CA MET A 1 29.36 6.91 35.87
C MET A 1 28.48 5.80 35.31
N SER A 2 28.86 5.17 34.19
CA SER A 2 28.23 3.91 33.75
C SER A 2 28.53 2.81 34.77
N PHE A 3 27.63 1.81 34.86
CA PHE A 3 27.84 0.58 35.62
C PHE A 3 28.90 -0.34 34.99
N ARG A 4 29.39 -0.01 33.78
CA ARG A 4 30.33 -0.81 32.96
C ARG A 4 29.78 -2.19 32.55
N ASN A 5 28.45 -2.34 32.54
CA ASN A 5 27.76 -3.54 32.07
C ASN A 5 28.19 -3.90 30.63
N THR A 6 28.52 -5.17 30.41
CA THR A 6 28.64 -5.79 29.09
C THR A 6 27.48 -6.75 28.87
N LEU A 7 27.12 -6.92 27.60
CA LEU A 7 26.14 -7.91 27.12
C LEU A 7 26.88 -8.87 26.18
N GLN A 8 26.33 -10.06 25.93
CA GLN A 8 26.99 -11.08 25.12
C GLN A 8 26.34 -11.22 23.75
N LEU A 9 27.16 -11.20 22.69
CA LEU A 9 26.75 -11.62 21.35
C LEU A 9 26.74 -13.16 21.25
N ASN A 10 26.03 -13.73 20.26
CA ASN A 10 26.08 -15.18 19.98
C ASN A 10 27.46 -15.70 19.57
N THR A 11 28.40 -14.81 19.20
CA THR A 11 29.82 -15.13 19.00
C THR A 11 30.60 -15.31 20.30
N GLY A 12 29.97 -15.10 21.46
CA GLY A 12 30.62 -15.07 22.78
C GLY A 12 31.37 -13.76 23.08
N ALA A 13 31.43 -12.83 22.14
CA ALA A 13 32.11 -11.54 22.30
C ALA A 13 31.27 -10.57 23.17
N PRO A 14 31.90 -9.85 24.11
CA PRO A 14 31.22 -8.85 24.93
C PRO A 14 31.02 -7.54 24.17
N ILE A 15 29.80 -7.00 24.22
CA ILE A 15 29.46 -5.65 23.75
C ILE A 15 29.13 -4.74 24.94
N PRO A 16 29.80 -3.59 25.13
CA PRO A 16 29.46 -2.65 26.20
C PRO A 16 28.04 -2.09 26.03
N GLN A 17 27.27 -2.09 27.13
CA GLN A 17 25.84 -1.75 27.10
C GLN A 17 25.59 -0.31 26.64
N ILE A 18 26.49 0.63 26.94
CA ILE A 18 26.37 2.04 26.53
C ILE A 18 27.50 2.40 25.56
N GLY A 19 27.14 2.87 24.37
CA GLY A 19 28.06 3.35 23.34
C GLY A 19 27.76 4.77 22.86
N LEU A 20 28.64 5.34 22.05
CA LEU A 20 28.46 6.65 21.40
C LEU A 20 28.04 6.46 19.94
N GLY A 21 26.86 6.96 19.57
CA GLY A 21 26.48 7.10 18.16
C GLY A 21 27.16 8.33 17.51
N THR A 22 27.62 8.21 16.26
CA THR A 22 28.41 9.26 15.57
C THR A 22 27.67 10.02 14.44
N TRP A 23 26.40 9.69 14.17
CA TRP A 23 25.63 10.26 13.05
C TRP A 23 25.41 11.78 13.13
N ARG A 24 25.38 12.46 11.97
CA ARG A 24 25.09 13.90 11.81
C ARG A 24 25.83 14.79 12.82
N SER A 25 27.15 14.63 12.90
CA SER A 25 28.04 15.66 13.46
C SER A 25 28.48 16.58 12.31
N LYS A 26 28.71 17.87 12.59
CA LYS A 26 29.34 18.76 11.60
C LYS A 26 30.84 18.41 11.48
N PRO A 27 31.52 18.84 10.41
CA PRO A 27 32.96 18.62 10.26
C PRO A 27 33.75 19.09 11.49
N ASN A 28 34.65 18.24 11.97
CA ASN A 28 35.47 18.35 13.18
C ASN A 28 34.72 18.26 14.53
N GLU A 29 33.38 18.12 14.56
CA GLU A 29 32.66 17.91 15.83
C GLU A 29 32.83 16.48 16.37
N VAL A 30 32.96 15.45 15.50
CA VAL A 30 32.96 14.05 15.97
C VAL A 30 34.31 13.59 16.53
N GLU A 31 35.41 14.13 16.03
CA GLU A 31 36.76 13.85 16.55
C GLU A 31 36.83 14.18 18.06
N ASN A 32 36.39 15.38 18.42
CA ASN A 32 36.32 15.81 19.82
C ASN A 32 35.32 14.99 20.62
N ALA A 33 34.14 14.68 20.05
CA ALA A 33 33.11 13.89 20.75
C ALA A 33 33.59 12.46 21.11
N VAL A 34 34.32 11.80 20.21
CA VAL A 34 34.92 10.47 20.47
C VAL A 34 36.03 10.56 21.50
N GLU A 35 36.92 11.56 21.41
CA GLU A 35 37.99 11.75 22.38
C GLU A 35 37.44 12.00 23.79
N ILE A 36 36.44 12.88 23.93
CA ILE A 36 35.72 13.14 25.18
C ILE A 36 35.08 11.86 25.72
N ALA A 37 34.37 11.10 24.88
CA ALA A 37 33.69 9.88 25.28
C ALA A 37 34.66 8.82 25.82
N ILE A 38 35.75 8.54 25.10
CA ILE A 38 36.73 7.51 25.50
C ILE A 38 37.45 7.92 26.80
N ARG A 39 37.82 9.20 26.95
CA ARG A 39 38.41 9.76 28.19
C ARG A 39 37.44 9.67 29.38
N ASN A 40 36.13 9.80 29.15
CA ASN A 40 35.09 9.63 30.17
C ASN A 40 34.65 8.17 30.39
N GLY A 41 35.30 7.20 29.73
CA GLY A 41 35.12 5.77 29.99
C GLY A 41 34.22 5.02 29.02
N TYR A 42 33.70 5.64 27.95
CA TYR A 42 33.04 4.88 26.88
C TYR A 42 34.02 3.87 26.28
N ARG A 43 33.49 2.70 25.92
CA ARG A 43 34.22 1.61 25.26
C ARG A 43 33.50 1.03 24.04
N HIS A 44 32.39 1.64 23.61
CA HIS A 44 31.63 1.23 22.43
C HIS A 44 31.37 2.45 21.54
N LEU A 45 31.76 2.36 20.28
CA LEU A 45 31.52 3.39 19.25
C LEU A 45 30.66 2.80 18.13
N ASP A 46 29.69 3.58 17.64
CA ASP A 46 28.88 3.25 16.48
C ASP A 46 29.09 4.25 15.33
N LEU A 47 29.46 3.72 14.17
CA LEU A 47 29.81 4.43 12.94
C LEU A 47 29.07 3.85 11.72
N ALA A 48 29.24 4.45 10.54
CA ALA A 48 28.91 3.89 9.24
C ALA A 48 29.58 4.69 8.11
N MET A 49 29.81 4.07 6.95
CA MET A 49 30.36 4.75 5.77
C MET A 49 29.54 6.00 5.36
N ILE A 50 28.20 5.89 5.36
CA ILE A 50 27.30 7.00 5.01
C ILE A 50 27.38 8.21 5.96
N TYR A 51 27.97 8.07 7.16
CA TYR A 51 28.13 9.19 8.08
C TYR A 51 29.24 10.16 7.63
N ARG A 52 30.10 9.73 6.69
CA ARG A 52 31.16 10.54 6.03
C ARG A 52 32.10 11.28 7.00
N ASN A 53 32.39 10.65 8.13
CA ASN A 53 33.20 11.21 9.22
C ASN A 53 34.10 10.17 9.91
N GLN A 54 34.30 8.99 9.29
CA GLN A 54 35.11 7.90 9.87
C GLN A 54 36.60 8.29 9.96
N ASP A 55 37.08 9.17 9.08
CA ASP A 55 38.42 9.76 9.12
C ASP A 55 38.62 10.64 10.37
N GLU A 56 37.60 11.42 10.75
CA GLU A 56 37.61 12.24 11.96
C GLU A 56 37.66 11.35 13.22
N VAL A 57 36.92 10.24 13.22
CA VAL A 57 37.00 9.25 14.29
C VAL A 57 38.36 8.56 14.29
N GLY A 58 38.94 8.25 13.14
CA GLY A 58 40.31 7.71 13.03
C GLY A 58 41.37 8.64 13.63
N ARG A 59 41.24 9.96 13.46
CA ARG A 59 42.12 10.95 14.12
C ARG A 59 41.95 10.94 15.64
N ALA A 60 40.72 10.82 16.16
CA ALA A 60 40.48 10.68 17.59
C ALA A 60 41.08 9.38 18.15
N LEU A 61 40.83 8.24 17.50
CA LEU A 61 41.38 6.93 17.86
C LEU A 61 42.92 6.95 17.91
N LYS A 62 43.57 7.57 16.92
CA LYS A 62 45.03 7.73 16.86
C LYS A 62 45.61 8.54 18.04
N LYS A 63 44.84 9.43 18.67
CA LYS A 63 45.25 10.15 19.90
C LYS A 63 45.05 9.30 21.16
N VAL A 64 43.89 8.66 21.29
CA VAL A 64 43.48 8.01 22.56
C VAL A 64 43.98 6.58 22.72
N ILE A 65 44.21 5.83 21.63
CA ILE A 65 44.77 4.47 21.71
C ILE A 65 46.20 4.45 22.29
N PRO A 66 47.13 5.36 21.96
CA PRO A 66 48.44 5.40 22.62
C PRO A 66 48.44 6.09 24.00
N SER A 67 47.31 6.59 24.52
CA SER A 67 47.31 7.44 25.73
C SER A 67 46.16 7.26 26.74
N VAL A 68 45.14 6.45 26.45
CA VAL A 68 43.93 6.30 27.28
C VAL A 68 43.40 4.86 27.33
N VAL A 69 43.49 4.11 26.22
CA VAL A 69 42.87 2.79 26.04
C VAL A 69 43.69 1.91 25.09
N THR A 70 43.68 0.59 25.23
CA THR A 70 44.15 -0.27 24.11
C THR A 70 43.10 -0.31 22.97
N ARG A 71 43.47 -0.86 21.80
CA ARG A 71 42.48 -1.11 20.74
C ARG A 71 41.47 -2.18 21.17
N GLU A 72 41.94 -3.15 21.94
CA GLU A 72 41.22 -4.33 22.42
C GLU A 72 40.21 -4.00 23.53
N GLU A 73 40.39 -2.86 24.21
CA GLU A 73 39.37 -2.27 25.11
C GLU A 73 38.17 -1.69 24.36
N LEU A 74 38.30 -1.35 23.08
CA LEU A 74 37.26 -0.67 22.30
C LEU A 74 36.44 -1.66 21.47
N PHE A 75 35.12 -1.56 21.56
CA PHE A 75 34.17 -2.20 20.66
C PHE A 75 33.74 -1.21 19.57
N ILE A 76 34.20 -1.42 18.34
CA ILE A 76 34.00 -0.49 17.22
C ILE A 76 33.08 -1.14 16.18
N THR A 77 31.89 -0.55 16.04
CA THR A 77 30.87 -0.93 15.06
C THR A 77 30.94 0.00 13.84
N SER A 78 30.97 -0.55 12.63
CA SER A 78 30.60 0.20 11.41
C SER A 78 29.58 -0.58 10.57
N LYS A 79 29.11 0.00 9.47
CA LYS A 79 28.00 -0.53 8.67
C LYS A 79 28.28 -0.43 7.17
N LEU A 80 28.13 -1.55 6.47
CA LEU A 80 28.12 -1.67 5.01
C LEU A 80 26.93 -0.89 4.45
N TRP A 81 27.21 0.06 3.56
CA TRP A 81 26.19 0.91 2.97
C TRP A 81 25.52 0.29 1.74
N ASN A 82 24.29 0.74 1.50
CA ASN A 82 23.35 0.29 0.49
C ASN A 82 23.94 0.16 -0.92
N SER A 83 24.83 1.08 -1.33
CA SER A 83 25.52 1.06 -2.65
C SER A 83 26.58 -0.03 -2.81
N SER A 84 26.83 -0.81 -1.77
CA SER A 84 27.98 -1.72 -1.65
C SER A 84 27.56 -3.15 -1.30
N HIS A 85 26.29 -3.52 -1.51
CA HIS A 85 25.75 -4.85 -1.19
C HIS A 85 26.33 -6.01 -2.01
N GLN A 86 26.94 -5.72 -3.17
CA GLN A 86 27.60 -6.71 -4.02
C GLN A 86 29.01 -7.03 -3.51
N GLN A 87 29.51 -8.25 -3.72
CA GLN A 87 30.73 -8.74 -3.05
C GLN A 87 31.96 -7.83 -3.21
N GLY A 88 32.35 -7.48 -4.44
CA GLY A 88 33.52 -6.62 -4.69
C GLY A 88 33.41 -5.23 -4.05
N PRO A 89 32.29 -4.50 -4.26
CA PRO A 89 32.00 -3.26 -3.53
C PRO A 89 32.05 -3.39 -2.01
N ALA A 90 31.56 -4.49 -1.42
CA ALA A 90 31.59 -4.70 0.03
C ALA A 90 33.01 -4.90 0.58
N GLU A 91 33.83 -5.67 -0.12
CA GLU A 91 35.26 -5.87 0.20
C GLU A 91 36.02 -4.53 0.14
N ALA A 92 35.76 -3.70 -0.88
CA ALA A 92 36.35 -2.38 -1.03
C ALA A 92 35.88 -1.37 0.03
N GLU A 93 34.60 -1.37 0.41
CA GLU A 93 34.07 -0.45 1.43
C GLU A 93 34.58 -0.78 2.84
N LEU A 94 34.77 -2.07 3.16
CA LEU A 94 35.39 -2.49 4.41
C LEU A 94 36.85 -2.02 4.50
N ASP A 95 37.63 -2.18 3.43
CA ASP A 95 39.04 -1.77 3.42
C ASP A 95 39.21 -0.25 3.47
N GLU A 96 38.35 0.50 2.77
CA GLU A 96 38.31 1.96 2.89
C GLU A 96 37.85 2.41 4.29
N THR A 97 36.91 1.71 4.93
CA THR A 97 36.48 1.98 6.31
C THR A 97 37.62 1.76 7.32
N LEU A 98 38.34 0.64 7.21
CA LEU A 98 39.49 0.32 8.07
C LEU A 98 40.61 1.34 7.88
N LYS A 99 40.91 1.71 6.63
CA LYS A 99 41.88 2.75 6.27
C LYS A 99 41.50 4.13 6.82
N GLN A 100 40.24 4.54 6.73
CA GLN A 100 39.75 5.81 7.31
C GLN A 100 39.91 5.84 8.83
N LEU A 101 39.60 4.73 9.51
CA LEU A 101 39.72 4.62 10.96
C LEU A 101 41.16 4.40 11.46
N GLY A 102 42.10 4.06 10.57
CA GLY A 102 43.47 3.67 10.94
C GLY A 102 43.54 2.34 11.68
N LEU A 103 42.63 1.40 11.37
CA LEU A 103 42.45 0.13 12.08
C LEU A 103 42.74 -1.08 11.19
N THR A 104 43.05 -2.21 11.82
CA THR A 104 43.21 -3.53 11.14
C THR A 104 41.98 -4.42 11.26
N TYR A 105 41.06 -4.13 12.18
CA TYR A 105 39.80 -4.87 12.32
C TYR A 105 38.66 -4.01 12.91
N LEU A 106 37.42 -4.40 12.58
CA LEU A 106 36.19 -4.01 13.27
C LEU A 106 35.71 -5.12 14.20
N ASP A 107 35.06 -4.75 15.30
CA ASP A 107 34.47 -5.71 16.22
C ASP A 107 33.11 -6.19 15.71
N LEU A 108 32.34 -5.26 15.11
CA LEU A 108 31.04 -5.52 14.51
C LEU A 108 30.91 -4.79 13.17
N TYR A 109 30.50 -5.52 12.12
CA TYR A 109 30.14 -4.92 10.83
C TYR A 109 28.70 -5.31 10.47
N LEU A 110 27.84 -4.32 10.20
CA LEU A 110 26.41 -4.52 9.95
C LEU A 110 26.02 -4.23 8.50
N ILE A 111 25.08 -4.96 7.92
CA ILE A 111 24.34 -4.45 6.75
C ILE A 111 23.47 -3.28 7.24
N HIS A 112 23.64 -2.05 6.71
CA HIS A 112 22.98 -0.86 7.26
C HIS A 112 21.45 -0.86 7.07
N TRP A 113 20.98 -1.39 5.93
CA TRP A 113 19.57 -1.48 5.58
C TRP A 113 19.30 -2.72 4.72
N PRO A 114 18.09 -3.32 4.77
CA PRO A 114 17.68 -4.33 3.80
C PRO A 114 17.28 -3.69 2.45
N ALA A 115 18.16 -2.87 1.88
CA ALA A 115 17.92 -2.14 0.62
C ALA A 115 19.24 -1.93 -0.14
N ALA A 116 19.44 -2.65 -1.25
CA ALA A 116 20.60 -2.48 -2.12
C ALA A 116 20.38 -1.31 -3.12
N PHE A 117 21.43 -0.54 -3.41
CA PHE A 117 21.46 0.48 -4.45
C PHE A 117 22.46 0.11 -5.55
N GLU A 118 22.21 0.56 -6.78
CA GLU A 118 23.10 0.30 -7.92
C GLU A 118 24.49 0.94 -7.70
N PRO A 119 25.59 0.16 -7.79
CA PRO A 119 26.92 0.59 -7.36
C PRO A 119 27.58 1.62 -8.29
N GLY A 120 28.75 2.11 -7.87
CA GLY A 120 29.65 2.94 -8.69
C GLY A 120 29.26 4.43 -8.80
N ASN A 121 27.98 4.78 -8.64
CA ASN A 121 27.49 6.16 -8.75
C ASN A 121 27.45 6.90 -7.39
N GLY A 122 28.42 6.60 -6.52
CA GLY A 122 28.51 7.12 -5.16
C GLY A 122 27.47 6.52 -4.20
N LEU A 123 27.45 7.04 -2.96
CA LEU A 123 26.63 6.48 -1.87
C LEU A 123 25.12 6.70 -2.05
N LEU A 124 24.69 7.67 -2.85
CA LEU A 124 23.27 7.97 -3.12
C LEU A 124 23.09 8.09 -4.63
N PRO A 125 23.08 6.96 -5.36
CA PRO A 125 23.03 6.97 -6.82
C PRO A 125 21.67 7.48 -7.29
N PRO A 126 21.59 8.48 -8.18
CA PRO A 126 20.31 9.03 -8.64
C PRO A 126 19.60 8.05 -9.59
N HIS A 127 18.29 7.91 -9.45
CA HIS A 127 17.47 7.06 -10.33
C HIS A 127 17.50 7.59 -11.79
N PRO A 128 17.81 6.77 -12.81
CA PRO A 128 18.13 7.25 -14.16
C PRO A 128 16.99 7.99 -14.88
N THR A 129 15.74 7.76 -14.47
CA THR A 129 14.53 8.35 -15.07
C THR A 129 13.60 9.07 -14.10
N LYS A 130 13.93 9.12 -12.79
CA LYS A 130 13.09 9.73 -11.76
C LYS A 130 13.90 10.74 -10.96
N GLN A 131 13.57 12.02 -11.07
CA GLN A 131 14.24 13.05 -10.27
C GLN A 131 13.85 12.92 -8.79
N GLY A 132 14.83 13.04 -7.89
CA GLY A 132 14.61 12.98 -6.44
C GLY A 132 14.52 11.59 -5.82
N GLU A 133 14.70 10.51 -6.59
CA GLU A 133 14.76 9.13 -6.06
C GLU A 133 16.15 8.49 -6.24
N VAL A 134 16.46 7.49 -5.41
CA VAL A 134 17.68 6.65 -5.55
C VAL A 134 17.48 5.51 -6.55
N HIS A 135 18.58 5.08 -7.18
CA HIS A 135 18.61 3.90 -8.04
C HIS A 135 18.78 2.63 -7.19
N LEU A 136 17.70 1.88 -6.98
CA LEU A 136 17.71 0.62 -6.24
C LEU A 136 18.30 -0.51 -7.11
N ASP A 137 19.16 -1.35 -6.52
CA ASP A 137 19.56 -2.61 -7.13
C ASP A 137 18.51 -3.68 -6.78
N LEU A 138 17.72 -4.06 -7.77
CA LEU A 138 16.66 -5.07 -7.63
C LEU A 138 17.14 -6.50 -7.97
N LYS A 139 18.45 -6.70 -8.17
CA LYS A 139 19.07 -7.99 -8.52
C LYS A 139 19.77 -8.62 -7.33
N THR A 140 20.47 -7.82 -6.53
CA THR A 140 21.22 -8.29 -5.35
C THR A 140 20.28 -8.60 -4.19
N SER A 141 20.14 -9.88 -3.83
CA SER A 141 19.30 -10.26 -2.70
C SER A 141 19.97 -10.00 -1.34
N LEU A 142 19.16 -9.88 -0.28
CA LEU A 142 19.66 -9.79 1.10
C LEU A 142 20.50 -11.02 1.49
N VAL A 143 20.14 -12.20 0.96
CA VAL A 143 20.85 -13.46 1.18
C VAL A 143 22.24 -13.42 0.53
N ASP A 144 22.39 -12.80 -0.64
CA ASP A 144 23.70 -12.69 -1.31
C ASP A 144 24.58 -11.60 -0.68
N THR A 145 23.95 -10.55 -0.13
CA THR A 145 24.62 -9.60 0.77
C THR A 145 25.09 -10.32 2.05
N TRP A 146 24.30 -11.22 2.63
CA TRP A 146 24.68 -11.95 3.85
C TRP A 146 25.79 -12.99 3.60
N LYS A 147 25.73 -13.74 2.48
CA LYS A 147 26.85 -14.59 2.02
C LYS A 147 28.14 -13.79 1.84
N THR A 148 28.03 -12.54 1.36
CA THR A 148 29.17 -11.61 1.29
C THR A 148 29.70 -11.25 2.68
N MET A 149 28.83 -10.88 3.62
CA MET A 149 29.24 -10.59 5.01
C MET A 149 29.93 -11.79 5.69
N ILE A 150 29.47 -13.02 5.43
CA ILE A 150 30.12 -14.24 5.92
C ILE A 150 31.57 -14.34 5.42
N LYS A 151 31.82 -14.14 4.12
CA LYS A 151 33.19 -14.08 3.56
C LYS A 151 34.02 -12.96 4.17
N LEU A 152 33.44 -11.77 4.39
CA LEU A 152 34.16 -10.65 5.04
C LEU A 152 34.63 -11.02 6.46
N LYS A 153 33.83 -11.78 7.22
CA LYS A 153 34.23 -12.31 8.54
C LYS A 153 35.40 -13.30 8.43
N GLU A 154 35.39 -14.18 7.42
CA GLU A 154 36.47 -15.16 7.18
C GLU A 154 37.83 -14.52 6.93
N THR A 155 37.88 -13.27 6.41
CA THR A 155 39.14 -12.51 6.25
C THR A 155 39.80 -12.08 7.57
N GLY A 156 39.12 -12.21 8.72
CA GLY A 156 39.61 -11.77 10.03
C GLY A 156 39.57 -10.25 10.27
N LYS A 157 39.30 -9.44 9.23
CA LYS A 157 39.08 -7.98 9.25
C LYS A 157 37.84 -7.57 10.06
N VAL A 158 36.92 -8.50 10.34
CA VAL A 158 35.72 -8.29 11.15
C VAL A 158 35.57 -9.45 12.14
N LYS A 159 35.32 -9.17 13.42
CA LYS A 159 35.13 -10.23 14.44
C LYS A 159 33.70 -10.80 14.44
N ALA A 160 32.69 -9.93 14.40
CA ALA A 160 31.28 -10.30 14.32
C ALA A 160 30.56 -9.56 13.19
N ILE A 161 29.58 -10.22 12.56
CA ILE A 161 28.74 -9.64 11.50
C ILE A 161 27.29 -9.60 11.95
N GLY A 162 26.55 -8.59 11.51
CA GLY A 162 25.14 -8.43 11.85
C GLY A 162 24.37 -7.62 10.81
N VAL A 163 23.21 -7.14 11.24
CA VAL A 163 22.27 -6.38 10.41
C VAL A 163 21.79 -5.13 11.13
N SER A 164 21.15 -4.23 10.41
CA SER A 164 20.53 -3.01 10.92
C SER A 164 19.26 -2.75 10.13
N ASN A 165 18.17 -2.38 10.82
CA ASN A 165 16.84 -2.16 10.23
C ASN A 165 16.19 -3.42 9.62
N PHE A 166 16.58 -4.63 10.06
CA PHE A 166 15.97 -5.89 9.57
C PHE A 166 14.75 -6.27 10.42
N THR A 167 13.74 -6.86 9.77
CA THR A 167 12.51 -7.39 10.40
C THR A 167 12.69 -8.86 10.78
N ILE A 168 11.66 -9.48 11.37
CA ILE A 168 11.65 -10.91 11.70
C ILE A 168 11.83 -11.75 10.43
N GLU A 169 11.11 -11.42 9.36
CA GLU A 169 11.10 -12.13 8.08
C GLU A 169 12.46 -12.04 7.39
N HIS A 170 13.09 -10.84 7.42
CA HIS A 170 14.43 -10.65 6.87
C HIS A 170 15.47 -11.49 7.63
N ILE A 171 15.43 -11.52 8.97
CA ILE A 171 16.37 -12.32 9.77
C ILE A 171 16.15 -13.82 9.56
N GLN A 172 14.89 -14.28 9.56
CA GLN A 172 14.54 -15.68 9.33
C GLN A 172 15.05 -16.15 7.95
N ALA A 173 14.83 -15.35 6.90
CA ALA A 173 15.30 -15.67 5.55
C ALA A 173 16.84 -15.75 5.44
N LEU A 174 17.58 -14.94 6.20
CA LEU A 174 19.06 -15.05 6.27
C LEU A 174 19.49 -16.36 6.96
N ILE A 175 18.83 -16.73 8.06
CA ILE A 175 19.12 -17.95 8.82
C ILE A 175 18.79 -19.18 7.97
N ASP A 176 17.60 -19.25 7.37
CA ASP A 176 17.14 -20.40 6.59
C ASP A 176 18.02 -20.63 5.35
N ALA A 177 18.51 -19.56 4.72
CA ALA A 177 19.31 -19.64 3.49
C ALA A 177 20.83 -19.83 3.71
N THR A 178 21.33 -19.73 4.95
CA THR A 178 22.79 -19.81 5.22
C THR A 178 23.20 -20.59 6.46
N GLY A 179 22.28 -20.85 7.40
CA GLY A 179 22.58 -21.39 8.74
C GLY A 179 23.30 -20.42 9.68
N VAL A 180 23.69 -19.22 9.23
CA VAL A 180 24.48 -18.27 10.03
C VAL A 180 23.58 -17.18 10.60
N VAL A 181 23.39 -17.20 11.92
CA VAL A 181 22.63 -16.20 12.67
C VAL A 181 23.41 -14.87 12.76
N PRO A 182 22.79 -13.71 12.49
CA PRO A 182 23.38 -12.40 12.74
C PRO A 182 23.78 -12.21 14.21
N ALA A 183 24.95 -11.62 14.48
CA ALA A 183 25.40 -11.38 15.86
C ALA A 183 24.55 -10.31 16.57
N ALA A 184 24.08 -9.31 15.82
CA ALA A 184 23.19 -8.26 16.29
C ALA A 184 22.25 -7.75 15.17
N ASN A 185 21.11 -7.17 15.56
CA ASN A 185 20.26 -6.32 14.76
C ASN A 185 20.22 -4.91 15.41
N GLN A 186 20.66 -3.89 14.70
CA GLN A 186 20.59 -2.50 15.17
C GLN A 186 19.28 -1.86 14.69
N ILE A 187 18.45 -1.35 15.60
CA ILE A 187 17.08 -0.89 15.29
C ILE A 187 16.75 0.43 15.99
N GLU A 188 15.81 1.19 15.40
CA GLU A 188 15.21 2.37 16.02
C GLU A 188 14.40 1.87 17.22
N ALA A 189 14.81 2.23 18.45
CA ALA A 189 14.16 1.72 19.65
C ALA A 189 14.14 2.78 20.75
N HIS A 190 12.93 3.15 21.14
CA HIS A 190 12.58 4.14 22.14
C HIS A 190 11.11 3.91 22.56
N PRO A 191 10.60 4.51 23.65
CA PRO A 191 9.22 4.28 24.10
C PRO A 191 8.10 4.44 23.05
N LEU A 192 8.22 5.35 22.07
CA LEU A 192 7.25 5.47 20.95
C LEU A 192 7.36 4.36 19.89
N LEU A 193 8.37 3.50 19.98
CA LEU A 193 8.67 2.41 19.04
C LEU A 193 9.34 1.23 19.79
N PRO A 194 8.58 0.47 20.61
CA PRO A 194 9.16 -0.61 21.40
C PRO A 194 9.65 -1.79 20.54
N GLN A 195 8.84 -2.21 19.55
CA GLN A 195 9.09 -3.37 18.68
C GLN A 195 9.28 -4.70 19.46
N ASP A 196 8.48 -4.94 20.50
CA ASP A 196 8.65 -6.08 21.42
C ASP A 196 8.62 -7.45 20.75
N GLU A 197 7.80 -7.66 19.70
CA GLU A 197 7.80 -8.91 18.94
C GLU A 197 9.15 -9.19 18.28
N LEU A 198 9.78 -8.17 17.69
CA LEU A 198 11.11 -8.25 17.08
C LEU A 198 12.20 -8.46 18.14
N VAL A 199 12.10 -7.78 19.29
CA VAL A 199 13.05 -7.96 20.41
C VAL A 199 12.93 -9.38 21.00
N ALA A 200 11.72 -9.89 21.19
CA ALA A 200 11.46 -11.25 21.66
C ALA A 200 11.89 -12.32 20.64
N TYR A 201 11.68 -12.08 19.35
CA TYR A 201 12.21 -12.94 18.27
C TYR A 201 13.73 -12.98 18.31
N CYS A 202 14.39 -11.82 18.25
CA CYS A 202 15.85 -11.71 18.25
C CYS A 202 16.47 -12.38 19.48
N LYS A 203 15.92 -12.13 20.68
CA LYS A 203 16.34 -12.79 21.92
C LYS A 203 16.20 -14.32 21.85
N ARG A 204 15.15 -14.85 21.21
CA ARG A 204 14.94 -16.30 21.03
C ARG A 204 15.94 -16.94 20.07
N VAL A 205 16.33 -16.26 18.99
CA VAL A 205 17.32 -16.76 18.02
C VAL A 205 18.77 -16.40 18.36
N GLY A 206 19.00 -15.65 19.46
CA GLY A 206 20.34 -15.24 19.88
C GLY A 206 20.92 -14.04 19.11
N VAL A 207 20.08 -13.24 18.46
CA VAL A 207 20.48 -11.97 17.84
C VAL A 207 20.42 -10.86 18.89
N HIS A 208 21.55 -10.19 19.16
CA HIS A 208 21.59 -9.07 20.11
C HIS A 208 20.89 -7.81 19.55
N ILE A 209 20.30 -6.96 20.41
CA ILE A 209 19.65 -5.71 20.00
C ILE A 209 20.49 -4.49 20.40
N THR A 210 20.84 -3.67 19.39
CA THR A 210 21.44 -2.34 19.60
C THR A 210 20.40 -1.26 19.27
N ALA A 211 20.03 -0.43 20.25
CA ALA A 211 19.03 0.62 20.14
C ALA A 211 19.64 1.94 19.63
N TYR A 212 19.28 2.34 18.40
CA TYR A 212 19.58 3.67 17.85
C TYR A 212 18.39 4.64 18.00
N SER A 213 18.68 5.94 17.87
CA SER A 213 17.74 7.04 18.16
C SER A 213 17.04 6.96 19.53
N PRO A 214 17.67 6.48 20.63
CA PRO A 214 16.97 6.18 21.90
C PRO A 214 16.26 7.39 22.55
N LEU A 215 16.57 8.61 22.11
CA LEU A 215 15.97 9.86 22.58
C LEU A 215 14.78 10.36 21.73
N GLY A 216 14.23 9.51 20.85
CA GLY A 216 13.13 9.87 19.94
C GLY A 216 13.53 10.93 18.90
N ASN A 217 14.70 10.73 18.28
CA ASN A 217 15.27 11.69 17.33
C ASN A 217 14.52 11.65 16.00
N ASN A 218 13.87 12.76 15.63
CA ASN A 218 12.97 12.81 14.47
C ASN A 218 13.32 13.94 13.49
N LEU A 219 13.08 13.69 12.20
CA LEU A 219 13.25 14.66 11.12
C LEU A 219 11.96 15.45 10.80
N LEU A 220 10.91 15.28 11.60
CA LEU A 220 9.56 15.78 11.34
C LEU A 220 9.22 17.07 12.12
N GLY A 221 10.13 17.57 12.95
CA GLY A 221 9.88 18.71 13.84
C GLY A 221 8.92 18.40 15.00
N LYS A 222 8.62 17.13 15.27
CA LYS A 222 7.86 16.71 16.46
C LYS A 222 8.69 16.97 17.72
N PRO A 223 8.07 17.28 18.88
CA PRO A 223 8.79 17.43 20.15
C PRO A 223 9.69 16.23 20.44
N MET A 224 10.92 16.47 20.90
CA MET A 224 11.83 15.39 21.30
C MET A 224 11.24 14.59 22.46
N LEU A 225 11.55 13.30 22.55
CA LEU A 225 10.99 12.44 23.61
C LEU A 225 11.50 12.83 25.01
N THR A 226 12.63 13.55 25.10
CA THR A 226 13.10 14.22 26.33
C THR A 226 12.14 15.29 26.84
N GLU A 227 11.28 15.83 25.98
CA GLU A 227 10.32 16.88 26.34
C GLU A 227 9.00 16.35 26.88
N ASN A 228 8.74 15.05 26.75
CA ASN A 228 7.53 14.38 27.21
C ASN A 228 7.37 14.48 28.74
N ALA A 229 6.16 14.81 29.20
CA ALA A 229 5.85 15.01 30.61
C ALA A 229 6.14 13.78 31.48
N VAL A 230 5.81 12.58 31.00
CA VAL A 230 6.01 11.32 31.74
C VAL A 230 7.51 11.02 31.93
N VAL A 231 8.31 11.25 30.89
CA VAL A 231 9.78 11.11 30.96
C VAL A 231 10.39 12.14 31.92
N LYS A 232 9.88 13.38 31.93
CA LYS A 232 10.28 14.45 32.86
C LYS A 232 9.89 14.13 34.31
N ASP A 233 8.71 13.58 34.55
CA ASP A 233 8.26 13.17 35.90
C ASP A 233 9.15 12.07 36.48
N VAL A 234 9.42 11.02 35.68
CA VAL A 234 10.32 9.92 36.09
C VAL A 234 11.76 10.42 36.28
N ALA A 235 12.24 11.30 35.40
CA ALA A 235 13.55 11.93 35.57
C ALA A 235 13.65 12.73 36.87
N LYS A 236 12.59 13.48 37.22
CA LYS A 236 12.49 14.22 38.50
C LYS A 236 12.40 13.28 39.71
N LYS A 237 11.65 12.17 39.63
CA LYS A 237 11.57 11.12 40.68
C LYS A 237 12.95 10.54 40.99
N LEU A 238 13.77 10.34 39.96
CA LEU A 238 15.09 9.70 40.03
C LEU A 238 16.28 10.69 40.16
N ASN A 239 16.02 12.00 40.27
CA ASN A 239 17.04 13.06 40.26
C ASN A 239 18.02 12.96 39.06
N ALA A 240 17.47 12.66 37.88
CA ALA A 240 18.19 12.37 36.65
C ALA A 240 17.74 13.28 35.50
N THR A 241 18.40 13.19 34.35
CA THR A 241 17.95 13.87 33.12
C THR A 241 16.95 13.00 32.33
N PRO A 242 16.03 13.59 31.54
CA PRO A 242 15.15 12.83 30.65
C PRO A 242 15.91 11.92 29.66
N ALA A 243 17.13 12.31 29.27
CA ALA A 243 17.97 11.48 28.41
C ALA A 243 18.50 10.23 29.14
N GLN A 244 18.87 10.35 30.43
CA GLN A 244 19.27 9.20 31.26
C GLN A 244 18.11 8.21 31.47
N VAL A 245 16.88 8.69 31.64
CA VAL A 245 15.68 7.83 31.72
C VAL A 245 15.46 7.04 30.44
N LEU A 246 15.56 7.68 29.26
CA LEU A 246 15.36 7.00 27.97
C LEU A 246 16.49 6.01 27.65
N VAL A 247 17.74 6.34 28.03
CA VAL A 247 18.87 5.39 27.92
C VAL A 247 18.69 4.21 28.88
N ALA A 248 18.23 4.45 30.11
CA ALA A 248 17.94 3.40 31.09
C ALA A 248 16.78 2.50 30.67
N TRP A 249 15.74 3.04 30.03
CA TRP A 249 14.63 2.26 29.47
C TRP A 249 15.12 1.28 28.39
N CYS A 250 15.97 1.73 27.46
CA CYS A 250 16.58 0.82 26.47
C CYS A 250 17.49 -0.23 27.13
N ALA A 251 18.27 0.17 28.14
CA ALA A 251 19.19 -0.72 28.86
C ALA A 251 18.46 -1.79 29.70
N HIS A 252 17.33 -1.43 30.32
CA HIS A 252 16.47 -2.34 31.10
C HIS A 252 15.95 -3.50 30.24
N ARG A 253 15.62 -3.25 28.96
CA ARG A 253 15.18 -4.26 27.98
C ARG A 253 16.28 -5.25 27.55
N GLY A 254 17.49 -5.12 28.08
CA GLY A 254 18.65 -5.95 27.72
C GLY A 254 19.31 -5.55 26.40
N CYS A 255 18.98 -4.37 25.86
CA CYS A 255 19.63 -3.84 24.66
C CYS A 255 20.96 -3.14 25.02
N SER A 256 21.87 -3.06 24.04
CA SER A 256 22.89 -2.01 24.06
C SER A 256 22.31 -0.71 23.48
N VAL A 257 22.83 0.45 23.87
CA VAL A 257 22.20 1.75 23.62
C VAL A 257 23.26 2.74 23.14
N ILE A 258 22.99 3.41 22.02
CA ILE A 258 23.96 4.31 21.36
C ILE A 258 23.45 5.76 21.23
N PRO A 259 23.26 6.50 22.35
CA PRO A 259 22.89 7.91 22.29
C PRO A 259 23.97 8.75 21.57
N LYS A 260 23.54 9.65 20.69
CA LYS A 260 24.43 10.57 19.96
C LYS A 260 24.52 11.94 20.64
N SER A 261 25.73 12.46 20.80
CA SER A 261 25.98 13.86 21.18
C SER A 261 27.34 14.33 20.66
N VAL A 262 27.47 15.64 20.46
CA VAL A 262 28.74 16.37 20.27
C VAL A 262 29.01 17.38 21.39
N GLN A 263 28.06 17.56 22.31
CA GLN A 263 28.22 18.42 23.48
C GLN A 263 28.74 17.60 24.65
N GLU A 264 29.89 17.99 25.21
CA GLU A 264 30.61 17.31 26.30
C GLU A 264 29.70 16.97 27.49
N SER A 265 29.00 17.96 28.04
CA SER A 265 28.10 17.80 29.18
C SER A 265 27.02 16.74 28.95
N ARG A 266 26.51 16.61 27.71
CA ARG A 266 25.55 15.58 27.32
C ARG A 266 26.21 14.22 27.11
N ILE A 267 27.43 14.16 26.57
CA ILE A 267 28.19 12.90 26.45
C ILE A 267 28.43 12.33 27.87
N ILE A 268 28.88 13.17 28.80
CA ILE A 268 29.12 12.79 30.20
C ILE A 268 27.81 12.39 30.91
N SER A 269 26.74 13.18 30.76
CA SER A 269 25.43 12.86 31.37
C SER A 269 24.84 11.56 30.83
N ASN A 270 24.86 11.34 29.50
CA ASN A 270 24.32 10.12 28.89
C ASN A 270 25.07 8.84 29.33
N PHE A 271 26.33 8.95 29.77
CA PHE A 271 27.10 7.84 30.30
C PHE A 271 26.79 7.50 31.76
N GLN A 272 26.17 8.41 32.51
CA GLN A 272 25.76 8.17 33.89
C GLN A 272 24.47 7.35 33.89
N GLN A 273 24.61 6.01 33.88
CA GLN A 273 23.48 5.11 33.95
C GLN A 273 22.70 5.25 35.25
N ILE A 274 21.39 5.08 35.14
CA ILE A 274 20.45 4.92 36.25
C ILE A 274 19.70 3.60 36.04
N THR A 275 19.04 3.11 37.09
CA THR A 275 18.16 1.93 37.02
C THR A 275 16.72 2.40 37.15
N LEU A 276 15.83 1.95 36.26
CA LEU A 276 14.38 2.13 36.42
C LEU A 276 13.82 1.01 37.30
N SER A 277 12.82 1.31 38.12
CA SER A 277 11.94 0.29 38.69
C SER A 277 10.99 -0.25 37.62
N GLU A 278 10.37 -1.41 37.84
CA GLU A 278 9.32 -1.94 36.94
C GLU A 278 8.18 -0.92 36.74
N GLU A 279 7.79 -0.21 37.80
CA GLU A 279 6.78 0.86 37.76
C GLU A 279 7.21 2.00 36.83
N ASP A 280 8.44 2.47 36.95
CA ASP A 280 8.98 3.56 36.14
C ASP A 280 9.27 3.12 34.69
N TYR A 281 9.66 1.87 34.49
CA TYR A 281 9.81 1.27 33.17
C TYR A 281 8.46 1.20 32.44
N GLU A 282 7.44 0.57 33.03
CA GLU A 282 6.11 0.46 32.40
C GLU A 282 5.43 1.82 32.22
N ARG A 283 5.58 2.73 33.19
CA ARG A 283 5.10 4.11 33.05
C ARG A 283 5.75 4.82 31.85
N VAL A 284 7.02 4.57 31.56
CA VAL A 284 7.67 5.11 30.35
C VAL A 284 7.27 4.32 29.09
N THR A 285 7.11 3.00 29.14
CA THR A 285 6.62 2.16 28.01
C THR A 285 5.23 2.58 27.55
N SER A 286 4.33 2.92 28.47
CA SER A 286 2.94 3.31 28.16
C SER A 286 2.80 4.51 27.22
N ILE A 287 3.85 5.34 27.08
CA ILE A 287 3.92 6.46 26.13
C ILE A 287 3.71 6.02 24.67
N GLY A 288 4.06 4.78 24.32
CA GLY A 288 3.94 4.24 22.95
C GLY A 288 2.67 3.44 22.66
N VAL A 289 1.91 3.02 23.68
CA VAL A 289 0.83 2.01 23.54
C VAL A 289 -0.27 2.46 22.56
N ASP A 290 -0.73 3.70 22.69
CA ASP A 290 -1.74 4.31 21.79
C ASP A 290 -1.11 5.31 20.78
N ASN A 291 0.22 5.43 20.76
CA ASN A 291 0.94 6.50 20.05
C ASN A 291 2.27 5.98 19.45
N PHE A 292 2.19 4.86 18.75
CA PHE A 292 3.29 4.26 18.00
C PHE A 292 3.76 5.19 16.86
N GLU A 293 5.05 5.48 16.79
CA GLU A 293 5.64 6.34 15.76
C GLU A 293 7.07 5.89 15.41
N ARG A 294 7.27 5.54 14.13
CA ARG A 294 8.60 5.37 13.53
C ARG A 294 9.04 6.65 12.84
N PHE A 295 10.21 7.17 13.20
CA PHE A 295 10.77 8.37 12.58
C PHE A 295 11.65 8.06 11.37
N ASN A 296 12.41 6.95 11.41
CA ASN A 296 13.31 6.57 10.33
C ASN A 296 12.60 5.66 9.32
N ILE A 297 12.12 6.23 8.22
CA ILE A 297 11.41 5.51 7.16
C ILE A 297 12.04 5.84 5.79
N PRO A 298 12.56 4.86 5.03
CA PRO A 298 13.20 5.05 3.72
C PRO A 298 12.42 5.92 2.73
N PHE A 299 11.10 5.77 2.71
CA PHE A 299 10.20 6.51 1.82
C PHE A 299 10.15 8.03 2.11
N ARG A 300 10.62 8.47 3.29
CA ARG A 300 10.70 9.88 3.73
C ARG A 300 12.09 10.50 3.52
N GLU A 301 13.09 9.74 3.09
CA GLU A 301 14.44 10.26 2.83
C GLU A 301 14.49 11.18 1.60
N ASN A 302 15.58 11.96 1.48
CA ASN A 302 15.83 12.82 0.33
C ASN A 302 17.29 12.66 -0.14
N PRO A 303 17.54 12.04 -1.32
CA PRO A 303 16.57 11.45 -2.26
C PRO A 303 15.76 10.29 -1.67
N LYS A 304 14.51 10.15 -2.14
CA LYS A 304 13.53 9.14 -1.70
C LYS A 304 13.92 7.73 -2.13
N TRP A 305 13.68 6.76 -1.26
CA TRP A 305 13.87 5.34 -1.58
C TRP A 305 12.50 4.72 -1.87
N ASP A 306 12.27 4.23 -3.09
CA ASP A 306 10.99 3.67 -3.53
C ASP A 306 10.85 2.19 -3.12
N ILE A 307 10.99 1.94 -1.81
CA ILE A 307 10.99 0.62 -1.17
C ILE A 307 10.08 0.63 0.05
N ASN A 308 9.51 -0.54 0.36
CA ASN A 308 8.75 -0.81 1.57
C ASN A 308 9.53 -1.82 2.42
N ILE A 309 10.01 -1.39 3.60
CA ILE A 309 10.84 -2.21 4.51
C ILE A 309 10.07 -2.57 5.78
N PHE A 310 9.32 -1.63 6.35
CA PHE A 310 8.67 -1.78 7.65
C PHE A 310 7.15 -1.97 7.55
N ASN A 311 6.59 -1.88 6.33
CA ASN A 311 5.17 -1.91 6.06
C ASN A 311 4.41 -0.80 6.84
N GLU A 312 5.00 0.38 6.96
CA GLU A 312 4.42 1.55 7.64
C GLU A 312 3.36 2.24 6.78
N GLY A 313 2.47 3.03 7.42
CA GLY A 313 1.35 3.68 6.74
C GLY A 313 1.73 4.58 5.54
N VAL A 314 2.94 5.14 5.52
CA VAL A 314 3.48 5.93 4.40
C VAL A 314 4.12 5.08 3.29
N GLU A 315 4.56 3.86 3.61
CA GLU A 315 5.02 2.88 2.61
C GLU A 315 3.80 2.18 1.94
N ARG A 316 2.67 2.06 2.66
CA ARG A 316 1.39 1.49 2.18
C ARG A 316 0.59 2.38 1.21
N ALA A 317 1.24 2.96 0.21
CA ALA A 317 0.57 3.69 -0.89
C ALA A 317 -0.28 2.78 -1.82
N ALA A 318 -0.27 1.46 -1.60
CA ALA A 318 -0.83 0.43 -2.48
C ALA A 318 -2.32 0.58 -2.85
N THR A 319 -3.14 1.17 -1.98
CA THR A 319 -4.57 1.39 -2.29
C THR A 319 -4.74 2.44 -3.40
N VAL A 320 -3.98 3.52 -3.35
CA VAL A 320 -3.98 4.59 -4.37
C VAL A 320 -3.30 4.08 -5.65
N GLN A 321 -2.29 3.20 -5.52
CA GLN A 321 -1.63 2.60 -6.68
C GLN A 321 -2.58 1.87 -7.63
N PHE A 322 -3.68 1.23 -7.20
CA PHE A 322 -4.61 0.61 -8.15
C PHE A 322 -5.35 1.64 -9.02
N PHE A 323 -5.84 2.74 -8.42
CA PHE A 323 -6.57 3.78 -9.15
C PHE A 323 -5.61 4.60 -10.04
N CYS A 324 -4.43 4.95 -9.54
CA CYS A 324 -3.38 5.59 -10.32
C CYS A 324 -2.83 4.66 -11.42
N PHE A 325 -2.66 3.36 -11.18
CA PHE A 325 -2.30 2.38 -12.20
C PHE A 325 -3.37 2.30 -13.28
N LEU A 326 -4.66 2.28 -12.93
CA LEU A 326 -5.74 2.23 -13.93
C LEU A 326 -5.76 3.50 -14.79
N ILE A 327 -5.65 4.69 -14.19
CA ILE A 327 -5.55 5.96 -14.90
C ILE A 327 -4.30 6.00 -15.80
N PHE A 328 -3.14 5.61 -15.28
CA PHE A 328 -1.87 5.54 -16.02
C PHE A 328 -1.89 4.49 -17.14
N HIS A 329 -2.57 3.36 -16.93
CA HIS A 329 -2.71 2.30 -17.93
C HIS A 329 -3.62 2.77 -19.06
N LEU A 330 -4.80 3.33 -18.77
CA LEU A 330 -5.70 3.90 -19.78
C LEU A 330 -5.05 5.08 -20.53
N TRP A 331 -4.24 5.89 -19.85
CA TRP A 331 -3.45 6.97 -20.45
C TRP A 331 -2.36 6.45 -21.39
N ASN A 332 -1.55 5.48 -20.97
CA ASN A 332 -0.49 4.91 -21.80
C ASN A 332 -1.04 4.04 -22.93
N TYR A 333 -2.23 3.48 -22.77
CA TYR A 333 -2.85 2.57 -23.74
C TYR A 333 -3.37 3.31 -24.99
N ASP A 334 -4.13 4.40 -24.84
CA ASP A 334 -4.45 5.28 -25.99
C ASP A 334 -4.70 6.77 -25.65
N ARG A 335 -4.26 7.27 -24.48
CA ARG A 335 -4.50 8.65 -23.99
C ARG A 335 -5.99 9.03 -23.94
N PHE A 336 -6.82 8.10 -23.44
CA PHE A 336 -8.28 8.23 -23.34
C PHE A 336 -8.99 8.49 -24.67
N GLN A 337 -8.38 8.16 -25.81
CA GLN A 337 -9.07 8.18 -27.11
C GLN A 337 -10.16 7.09 -27.16
N CYS A 338 -10.03 6.02 -26.37
CA CYS A 338 -11.08 5.03 -26.11
C CYS A 338 -12.37 5.63 -25.54
N LEU A 339 -12.33 6.81 -24.91
CA LEU A 339 -13.51 7.47 -24.31
C LEU A 339 -14.13 8.55 -25.22
N LYS A 340 -13.54 8.84 -26.39
CA LYS A 340 -14.03 9.90 -27.29
C LYS A 340 -14.91 9.34 -28.40
N TRP A 341 -16.03 10.01 -28.66
CA TRP A 341 -17.01 9.57 -29.66
C TRP A 341 -16.65 9.98 -31.10
N SER A 342 -15.95 11.10 -31.28
CA SER A 342 -15.95 11.91 -32.52
C SER A 342 -15.00 11.46 -33.65
N GLN A 343 -14.02 10.60 -33.41
CA GLN A 343 -12.96 10.28 -34.39
C GLN A 343 -13.04 8.86 -34.97
N SER A 344 -14.25 8.38 -35.32
CA SER A 344 -14.41 7.04 -35.93
C SER A 344 -15.60 6.96 -36.89
N GLY A 345 -15.33 7.13 -38.20
CA GLY A 345 -16.32 6.83 -39.24
C GLY A 345 -16.65 5.34 -39.27
N ARG A 346 -17.94 5.02 -39.49
CA ARG A 346 -18.51 3.66 -39.72
C ARG A 346 -17.77 2.49 -39.01
N GLN A 347 -17.90 2.44 -37.69
CA GLN A 347 -17.80 1.22 -36.86
C GLN A 347 -16.47 0.43 -36.95
N PRO A 348 -15.42 0.96 -36.31
CA PRO A 348 -14.65 0.10 -35.41
C PRO A 348 -14.45 0.76 -34.04
N GLY A 349 -15.02 0.18 -32.97
CA GLY A 349 -14.71 0.57 -31.58
C GLY A 349 -15.88 0.65 -30.58
N ALA A 350 -17.15 0.60 -31.02
CA ALA A 350 -18.30 0.77 -30.13
C ALA A 350 -18.36 -0.25 -28.97
N PHE A 351 -18.05 -1.52 -29.24
CA PHE A 351 -17.91 -2.60 -28.25
C PHE A 351 -16.89 -2.25 -27.15
N LYS A 352 -15.66 -1.90 -27.55
CA LYS A 352 -14.57 -1.49 -26.66
C LYS A 352 -14.96 -0.28 -25.80
N ARG A 353 -15.73 0.67 -26.35
CA ARG A 353 -16.27 1.84 -25.63
C ARG A 353 -17.26 1.41 -24.54
N PHE A 354 -18.23 0.56 -24.87
CA PHE A 354 -19.26 0.12 -23.94
C PHE A 354 -18.66 -0.67 -22.76
N MET A 355 -17.81 -1.68 -23.05
CA MET A 355 -16.99 -2.39 -22.05
C MET A 355 -16.18 -1.44 -21.14
N SER A 356 -15.57 -0.38 -21.72
CA SER A 356 -14.80 0.60 -20.94
C SER A 356 -15.71 1.40 -20.00
N TYR A 357 -16.85 1.90 -20.49
CA TYR A 357 -17.78 2.70 -19.69
C TYR A 357 -18.43 1.89 -18.57
N THR A 358 -18.89 0.66 -18.84
CA THR A 358 -19.50 -0.19 -17.81
C THR A 358 -18.50 -0.56 -16.72
N TYR A 359 -17.27 -0.92 -17.09
CA TYR A 359 -16.24 -1.27 -16.13
C TYR A 359 -15.79 -0.08 -15.26
N ILE A 360 -15.65 1.11 -15.85
CA ILE A 360 -15.37 2.36 -15.10
C ILE A 360 -16.55 2.71 -14.17
N ALA A 361 -17.80 2.53 -14.61
CA ALA A 361 -18.98 2.72 -13.78
C ALA A 361 -19.03 1.74 -12.60
N THR A 362 -18.77 0.43 -12.82
CA THR A 362 -18.66 -0.58 -11.76
C THR A 362 -17.68 -0.14 -10.68
N LEU A 363 -16.44 0.20 -11.06
CA LEU A 363 -15.41 0.61 -10.10
C LEU A 363 -15.77 1.91 -9.36
N THR A 364 -16.39 2.87 -10.05
CA THR A 364 -16.82 4.14 -9.47
C THR A 364 -17.92 3.93 -8.43
N PHE A 365 -18.95 3.14 -8.76
CA PHE A 365 -20.04 2.82 -7.84
C PHE A 365 -19.59 1.93 -6.67
N LEU A 366 -18.72 0.93 -6.89
CA LEU A 366 -18.10 0.17 -5.81
C LEU A 366 -17.30 1.08 -4.86
N MET A 367 -16.55 2.06 -5.37
CA MET A 367 -15.79 2.97 -4.51
C MET A 367 -16.72 3.89 -3.69
N ILE A 368 -17.77 4.46 -4.29
CA ILE A 368 -18.78 5.27 -3.60
C ILE A 368 -19.48 4.46 -2.50
N PHE A 369 -19.89 3.22 -2.81
CA PHE A 369 -20.50 2.32 -1.83
C PHE A 369 -19.54 2.01 -0.67
N ASN A 370 -18.34 1.50 -0.97
CA ASN A 370 -17.40 1.05 0.06
C ASN A 370 -16.95 2.19 0.97
N VAL A 371 -16.63 3.38 0.43
CA VAL A 371 -16.25 4.55 1.23
C VAL A 371 -17.43 5.03 2.08
N GLY A 372 -18.62 5.20 1.48
CA GLY A 372 -19.80 5.68 2.22
C GLY A 372 -20.25 4.72 3.33
N PHE A 373 -20.22 3.41 3.07
CA PHE A 373 -20.63 2.39 4.03
C PHE A 373 -19.61 2.21 5.15
N THR A 374 -18.30 2.29 4.85
CA THR A 374 -17.22 2.26 5.85
C THR A 374 -17.29 3.47 6.77
N LEU A 375 -17.46 4.68 6.22
CA LEU A 375 -17.60 5.91 7.01
C LEU A 375 -18.83 5.92 7.92
N ILE A 376 -19.92 5.25 7.52
CA ILE A 376 -21.11 5.07 8.37
C ILE A 376 -20.83 4.05 9.49
N LYS A 377 -20.31 2.87 9.15
CA LYS A 377 -20.01 1.81 10.14
C LYS A 377 -19.03 2.31 11.21
N PHE A 378 -17.94 2.96 10.78
CA PHE A 378 -16.95 3.53 11.69
C PHE A 378 -17.56 4.56 12.67
N LYS A 379 -18.50 5.39 12.21
CA LYS A 379 -19.19 6.39 13.05
C LYS A 379 -20.28 5.81 13.96
N GLU A 380 -20.81 4.64 13.64
CA GLU A 380 -21.83 3.95 14.43
C GLU A 380 -21.22 3.01 15.48
N GLY A 381 -20.01 2.51 15.23
CA GLY A 381 -19.21 1.74 16.18
C GLY A 381 -19.70 0.30 16.39
N TYR A 382 -19.47 -0.21 17.60
CA TYR A 382 -19.74 -1.58 18.01
C TYR A 382 -20.73 -1.66 19.17
N VAL A 383 -21.29 -2.86 19.38
CA VAL A 383 -22.11 -3.25 20.52
C VAL A 383 -21.43 -4.42 21.21
N ILE A 384 -21.32 -4.35 22.53
CA ILE A 384 -20.81 -5.44 23.36
C ILE A 384 -22.00 -6.26 23.84
N ILE A 385 -22.08 -7.53 23.47
CA ILE A 385 -23.09 -8.46 23.97
C ILE A 385 -22.44 -9.30 25.08
N SER A 386 -22.95 -9.18 26.31
CA SER A 386 -22.58 -10.08 27.41
C SER A 386 -23.46 -11.33 27.34
N GLU A 387 -22.86 -12.51 27.25
CA GLU A 387 -23.58 -13.80 27.20
C GLU A 387 -24.17 -14.15 28.56
N GLY A 388 -25.35 -13.58 28.85
CA GLY A 388 -26.00 -13.65 30.16
C GLY A 388 -27.51 -13.82 30.12
N THR A 389 -28.06 -14.66 29.21
CA THR A 389 -29.43 -15.26 29.32
C THR A 389 -29.79 -16.30 28.24
N SER A 390 -28.92 -16.63 27.26
CA SER A 390 -29.24 -17.65 26.25
C SER A 390 -29.17 -19.07 26.82
N ARG A 391 -30.25 -19.86 26.66
CA ARG A 391 -30.32 -21.28 27.07
C ARG A 391 -29.60 -22.25 26.12
N PHE A 392 -28.96 -21.77 25.05
CA PHE A 392 -28.40 -22.61 23.98
C PHE A 392 -26.89 -22.91 24.10
N ALA A 393 -26.23 -22.49 25.18
CA ALA A 393 -24.80 -22.76 25.43
C ALA A 393 -24.54 -24.20 25.92
N THR A 394 -24.98 -25.21 25.17
CA THR A 394 -24.73 -26.64 25.46
C THR A 394 -24.11 -27.35 24.25
N HIS A 395 -22.82 -27.12 24.00
CA HIS A 395 -21.80 -28.15 23.68
C HIS A 395 -20.43 -27.54 23.28
N LEU A 396 -19.77 -26.87 24.23
CA LEU A 396 -18.30 -26.74 24.27
C LEU A 396 -17.88 -26.27 25.68
N THR A 397 -16.93 -26.96 26.30
CA THR A 397 -16.36 -26.58 27.60
C THR A 397 -15.35 -25.44 27.45
N TYR A 398 -15.12 -24.67 28.52
CA TYR A 398 -14.32 -23.43 28.58
C TYR A 398 -14.98 -22.13 28.07
N ALA A 399 -16.28 -21.94 28.33
CA ALA A 399 -16.87 -20.60 28.35
C ALA A 399 -16.44 -19.82 29.61
N ARG A 400 -15.35 -19.03 29.50
CA ARG A 400 -15.20 -17.81 30.31
C ARG A 400 -16.31 -16.84 29.88
N ALA A 401 -16.75 -15.92 30.75
CA ALA A 401 -17.75 -14.91 30.39
C ALA A 401 -17.17 -13.89 29.39
N HIS A 402 -17.15 -14.25 28.11
CA HIS A 402 -16.56 -13.47 27.03
C HIS A 402 -17.61 -12.53 26.42
N SER A 403 -17.70 -11.32 26.98
CA SER A 403 -18.41 -10.19 26.38
C SER A 403 -17.94 -9.99 24.94
N THR A 404 -18.76 -10.41 23.97
CA THR A 404 -18.36 -10.50 22.56
C THR A 404 -18.72 -9.21 21.84
N VAL A 405 -17.74 -8.65 21.13
CA VAL A 405 -17.85 -7.36 20.45
C VAL A 405 -18.31 -7.57 19.01
N TYR A 406 -19.50 -7.07 18.69
CA TYR A 406 -20.07 -7.10 17.33
C TYR A 406 -20.12 -5.68 16.76
N PRO A 407 -19.88 -5.47 15.45
CA PRO A 407 -20.21 -4.19 14.84
C PRO A 407 -21.70 -3.92 15.00
N LYS A 408 -22.07 -2.64 15.18
CA LYS A 408 -23.43 -2.27 15.56
C LYS A 408 -24.45 -2.64 14.45
N PRO A 409 -25.57 -3.30 14.79
CA PRO A 409 -26.65 -3.59 13.83
C PRO A 409 -27.23 -2.36 13.14
N ILE A 410 -27.64 -2.54 11.88
CA ILE A 410 -28.23 -1.48 11.03
C ILE A 410 -29.55 -0.99 11.66
N GLU A 411 -30.26 -1.88 12.35
CA GLU A 411 -31.45 -1.64 13.17
C GLU A 411 -31.17 -0.70 14.35
N LEU A 412 -29.94 -0.63 14.84
CA LEU A 412 -29.50 0.24 15.94
C LEU A 412 -28.80 1.53 15.46
N PHE A 413 -28.51 1.66 14.17
CA PHE A 413 -27.90 2.89 13.60
C PHE A 413 -28.73 4.15 13.88
N SER A 414 -28.07 5.31 13.91
CA SER A 414 -28.74 6.61 14.05
C SER A 414 -29.75 6.89 12.93
N PRO A 415 -30.83 7.65 13.20
CA PRO A 415 -31.81 8.03 12.16
C PRO A 415 -31.23 8.83 10.99
N SER A 416 -30.06 9.46 11.18
CA SER A 416 -29.29 10.12 10.13
C SER A 416 -28.57 9.13 9.22
N HIS A 417 -27.83 8.16 9.77
CA HIS A 417 -27.08 7.20 8.96
C HIS A 417 -27.97 6.13 8.31
N LYS A 418 -29.07 5.72 8.96
CA LYS A 418 -30.07 4.81 8.35
C LYS A 418 -30.61 5.31 7.01
N LYS A 419 -30.83 6.63 6.87
CA LYS A 419 -31.32 7.24 5.62
C LYS A 419 -30.34 7.11 4.45
N TRP A 420 -29.04 6.99 4.73
CA TRP A 420 -28.01 6.80 3.71
C TRP A 420 -27.81 5.34 3.29
N MET A 421 -28.29 4.38 4.08
CA MET A 421 -28.10 2.95 3.80
C MET A 421 -28.79 2.52 2.49
N LEU A 422 -30.07 2.85 2.29
CA LEU A 422 -30.80 2.47 1.08
C LEU A 422 -30.20 3.09 -0.21
N PRO A 423 -29.85 4.40 -0.27
CA PRO A 423 -29.10 4.96 -1.40
C PRO A 423 -27.77 4.24 -1.69
N LEU A 424 -26.99 3.91 -0.66
CA LEU A 424 -25.72 3.19 -0.81
C LEU A 424 -25.93 1.75 -1.35
N LEU A 425 -26.97 1.05 -0.89
CA LEU A 425 -27.35 -0.27 -1.42
C LEU A 425 -27.82 -0.20 -2.88
N PHE A 426 -28.52 0.87 -3.28
CA PHE A 426 -28.82 1.10 -4.70
C PHE A 426 -27.55 1.29 -5.53
N VAL A 427 -26.59 2.11 -5.07
CA VAL A 427 -25.28 2.28 -5.73
C VAL A 427 -24.53 0.94 -5.83
N PHE A 428 -24.52 0.13 -4.77
CA PHE A 428 -23.91 -1.20 -4.79
C PHE A 428 -24.55 -2.14 -5.84
N SER A 429 -25.89 -2.18 -5.88
CA SER A 429 -26.62 -2.99 -6.87
C SER A 429 -26.42 -2.50 -8.31
N ALA A 430 -26.27 -1.19 -8.53
CA ALA A 430 -25.92 -0.63 -9.83
C ALA A 430 -24.49 -0.98 -10.26
N ALA A 431 -23.54 -1.00 -9.31
CA ALA A 431 -22.16 -1.44 -9.56
C ALA A 431 -22.12 -2.90 -10.06
N TRP A 432 -22.83 -3.79 -9.36
CA TRP A 432 -22.93 -5.20 -9.71
C TRP A 432 -23.70 -5.40 -11.03
N ALA A 433 -24.72 -4.58 -11.31
CA ALA A 433 -25.40 -4.58 -12.61
C ALA A 433 -24.41 -4.32 -13.76
N CYS A 434 -23.61 -3.26 -13.66
CA CYS A 434 -22.57 -2.94 -14.66
C CYS A 434 -21.52 -4.06 -14.80
N GLU A 435 -21.19 -4.77 -13.71
CA GLU A 435 -20.26 -5.90 -13.76
C GLU A 435 -20.86 -7.10 -14.52
N ILE A 436 -22.12 -7.47 -14.22
CA ILE A 436 -22.84 -8.54 -14.95
C ILE A 436 -22.95 -8.17 -16.43
N ILE A 437 -23.28 -6.92 -16.76
CA ILE A 437 -23.39 -6.43 -18.14
C ILE A 437 -22.06 -6.62 -18.89
N THR A 438 -20.94 -6.20 -18.30
CA THR A 438 -19.59 -6.36 -18.86
C THR A 438 -19.25 -7.85 -19.10
N HIS A 439 -19.57 -8.70 -18.13
CA HIS A 439 -19.36 -10.15 -18.23
C HIS A 439 -20.30 -10.85 -19.23
N TRP A 440 -21.50 -10.31 -19.47
CA TRP A 440 -22.47 -10.83 -20.43
C TRP A 440 -22.14 -10.40 -21.87
N GLU A 441 -21.65 -9.16 -22.06
CA GLU A 441 -21.08 -8.67 -23.32
C GLU A 441 -19.93 -9.55 -23.80
N GLU A 442 -18.99 -9.85 -22.90
CA GLU A 442 -17.88 -10.73 -23.20
C GLU A 442 -18.34 -12.15 -23.62
N LEU A 443 -19.20 -12.79 -22.82
CA LEU A 443 -19.68 -14.15 -23.10
C LEU A 443 -20.33 -14.25 -24.49
N THR A 444 -21.22 -13.31 -24.80
CA THR A 444 -21.96 -13.27 -26.07
C THR A 444 -21.07 -12.92 -27.27
N PHE A 445 -20.09 -12.04 -27.11
CA PHE A 445 -19.09 -11.72 -28.13
C PHE A 445 -18.22 -12.93 -28.50
N TRP A 446 -17.75 -13.69 -27.52
CA TRP A 446 -16.93 -14.88 -27.81
C TRP A 446 -17.75 -16.03 -28.38
N LEU A 447 -19.03 -16.19 -27.98
CA LEU A 447 -19.95 -17.11 -28.66
C LEU A 447 -20.14 -16.72 -30.14
N PHE A 448 -20.29 -15.43 -30.44
CA PHE A 448 -20.39 -14.93 -31.82
C PHE A 448 -19.14 -15.23 -32.64
N LEU A 449 -17.94 -15.03 -32.09
CA LEU A 449 -16.69 -15.36 -32.79
C LEU A 449 -16.51 -16.88 -33.00
N LEU A 450 -16.85 -17.72 -32.02
CA LEU A 450 -16.84 -19.18 -32.18
C LEU A 450 -17.81 -19.67 -33.26
N HIS A 451 -18.90 -18.94 -33.47
CA HIS A 451 -19.93 -19.19 -34.49
C HIS A 451 -19.79 -18.28 -35.73
N GLN A 452 -18.63 -17.64 -35.98
CA GLN A 452 -18.37 -17.06 -37.29
C GLN A 452 -18.13 -18.18 -38.32
N GLY A 453 -18.71 -18.01 -39.50
CA GLY A 453 -18.49 -18.88 -40.65
C GLY A 453 -17.74 -18.14 -41.76
N PRO A 454 -17.50 -18.81 -42.91
CA PRO A 454 -16.79 -18.20 -44.05
C PRO A 454 -17.44 -16.92 -44.59
N LYS A 455 -18.76 -16.75 -44.37
CA LYS A 455 -19.49 -15.49 -44.60
C LYS A 455 -19.52 -14.70 -43.29
N MET A 456 -18.68 -13.67 -43.19
CA MET A 456 -18.57 -12.78 -42.02
C MET A 456 -19.94 -12.19 -41.63
N ARG A 457 -20.50 -12.62 -40.51
CA ARG A 457 -21.72 -12.06 -39.93
C ARG A 457 -21.43 -10.72 -39.26
N ARG A 458 -22.34 -9.76 -39.37
CA ARG A 458 -22.30 -8.50 -38.59
C ARG A 458 -22.77 -8.77 -37.16
N TRP A 459 -22.13 -8.12 -36.18
CA TRP A 459 -22.45 -8.25 -34.74
C TRP A 459 -23.89 -7.80 -34.42
N PHE A 460 -24.30 -6.62 -34.85
CA PHE A 460 -25.62 -6.05 -34.54
C PHE A 460 -26.80 -6.84 -35.15
N ASP A 461 -26.55 -7.57 -36.24
CA ASP A 461 -27.56 -8.41 -36.91
C ASP A 461 -27.64 -9.84 -36.31
N SER A 462 -26.79 -10.15 -35.33
CA SER A 462 -26.60 -11.50 -34.77
C SER A 462 -27.63 -11.86 -33.69
N TRP A 463 -27.80 -13.16 -33.39
CA TRP A 463 -28.65 -13.59 -32.27
C TRP A 463 -27.93 -13.37 -30.94
N GLU A 464 -26.62 -13.48 -30.95
CA GLU A 464 -25.72 -13.26 -29.82
C GLU A 464 -25.86 -11.83 -29.27
N PHE A 465 -25.95 -10.83 -30.15
CA PHE A 465 -26.24 -9.43 -29.79
C PHE A 465 -27.65 -9.23 -29.20
N ARG A 466 -28.65 -10.00 -29.63
CA ARG A 466 -30.01 -9.94 -29.05
C ARG A 466 -30.04 -10.52 -27.63
N VAL A 467 -29.32 -11.63 -27.41
CA VAL A 467 -29.11 -12.22 -26.08
C VAL A 467 -28.28 -11.30 -25.19
N TRP A 468 -27.32 -10.56 -25.76
CA TRP A 468 -26.60 -9.51 -25.04
C TRP A 468 -27.54 -8.40 -24.56
N LEU A 469 -28.31 -7.81 -25.47
CA LEU A 469 -29.22 -6.71 -25.16
C LEU A 469 -30.26 -7.12 -24.11
N LEU A 470 -30.82 -8.32 -24.22
CA LEU A 470 -31.76 -8.87 -23.23
C LEU A 470 -31.09 -9.03 -21.86
N GLY A 471 -29.92 -9.66 -21.79
CA GLY A 471 -29.16 -9.81 -20.54
C GLY A 471 -28.79 -8.46 -19.91
N THR A 472 -28.46 -7.47 -20.74
CA THR A 472 -28.15 -6.10 -20.29
C THR A 472 -29.36 -5.41 -19.65
N VAL A 473 -30.55 -5.53 -20.24
CA VAL A 473 -31.80 -5.01 -19.66
C VAL A 473 -32.16 -5.76 -18.37
N VAL A 474 -32.03 -7.10 -18.35
CA VAL A 474 -32.32 -7.94 -17.18
C VAL A 474 -31.38 -7.61 -16.01
N ALA A 475 -30.07 -7.44 -16.25
CA ALA A 475 -29.13 -7.07 -15.21
C ALA A 475 -29.33 -5.62 -14.72
N GLY A 476 -29.46 -4.68 -15.66
CA GLY A 476 -29.62 -3.24 -15.39
C GLY A 476 -30.90 -2.88 -14.62
N LEU A 477 -31.98 -3.62 -14.83
CA LEU A 477 -33.23 -3.45 -14.07
C LEU A 477 -33.30 -4.39 -12.86
N GLY A 478 -32.86 -5.65 -13.01
CA GLY A 478 -33.02 -6.71 -12.00
C GLY A 478 -32.23 -6.48 -10.72
N MET A 479 -31.00 -5.95 -10.81
CA MET A 479 -30.21 -5.68 -9.60
C MET A 479 -30.78 -4.50 -8.78
N PRO A 480 -31.12 -3.32 -9.35
CA PRO A 480 -31.86 -2.29 -8.63
C PRO A 480 -33.25 -2.73 -8.17
N LEU A 481 -33.97 -3.55 -8.94
CA LEU A 481 -35.27 -4.10 -8.53
C LEU A 481 -35.14 -5.05 -7.33
N THR A 482 -34.04 -5.81 -7.22
CA THR A 482 -33.74 -6.63 -6.04
C THR A 482 -33.64 -5.74 -4.80
N THR A 483 -32.81 -4.69 -4.84
CA THR A 483 -32.69 -3.67 -3.78
C THR A 483 -34.03 -3.01 -3.44
N LEU A 484 -34.84 -2.70 -4.47
CA LEU A 484 -36.15 -2.10 -4.29
C LEU A 484 -37.12 -3.05 -3.58
N ILE A 485 -37.13 -4.34 -3.91
CA ILE A 485 -37.99 -5.35 -3.26
C ILE A 485 -37.57 -5.56 -1.80
N SER A 486 -36.28 -5.78 -1.55
CA SER A 486 -35.75 -6.06 -0.20
C SER A 486 -35.64 -4.83 0.71
N ARG A 487 -35.92 -3.60 0.21
CA ARG A 487 -35.83 -2.32 0.95
C ARG A 487 -36.51 -2.28 2.32
N HIS A 488 -37.49 -3.15 2.58
CA HIS A 488 -38.22 -3.24 3.85
C HIS A 488 -37.42 -3.91 4.98
N GLN A 489 -36.34 -4.62 4.63
CA GLN A 489 -35.38 -5.23 5.55
C GLN A 489 -33.98 -4.78 5.10
N LEU A 490 -33.56 -3.58 5.53
CA LEU A 490 -32.26 -3.00 5.16
C LEU A 490 -31.08 -3.86 5.60
N ASP A 491 -31.28 -4.63 6.67
CA ASP A 491 -30.48 -5.77 7.11
C ASP A 491 -30.31 -6.81 5.98
N MET A 492 -31.38 -7.53 5.63
CA MET A 492 -31.33 -8.58 4.61
C MET A 492 -31.05 -8.07 3.19
N CYS A 493 -31.23 -6.79 2.92
CA CYS A 493 -31.08 -6.19 1.58
C CYS A 493 -29.69 -6.44 0.97
N GLN A 494 -28.61 -6.39 1.77
CA GLN A 494 -27.26 -6.70 1.27
C GLN A 494 -27.12 -8.20 0.91
N ALA A 495 -27.73 -9.11 1.68
CA ALA A 495 -27.72 -10.55 1.39
C ALA A 495 -28.48 -10.86 0.08
N TRP A 496 -29.64 -10.23 -0.15
CA TRP A 496 -30.38 -10.36 -1.41
C TRP A 496 -29.61 -9.85 -2.63
N ILE A 497 -28.92 -8.71 -2.52
CA ILE A 497 -28.05 -8.20 -3.60
C ILE A 497 -26.91 -9.17 -3.88
N PHE A 498 -26.22 -9.68 -2.84
CA PHE A 498 -25.20 -10.71 -3.03
C PHE A 498 -25.77 -11.98 -3.65
N LEU A 499 -26.97 -12.45 -3.25
CA LEU A 499 -27.55 -13.71 -3.72
C LEU A 499 -27.86 -13.66 -5.22
N VAL A 500 -28.58 -12.63 -5.66
CA VAL A 500 -28.93 -12.46 -7.09
C VAL A 500 -27.67 -12.17 -7.92
N GLY A 501 -26.78 -11.30 -7.42
CA GLY A 501 -25.56 -10.92 -8.10
C GLY A 501 -24.58 -12.09 -8.29
N SER A 502 -24.29 -12.84 -7.23
CA SER A 502 -23.41 -14.00 -7.27
C SER A 502 -24.00 -15.19 -8.04
N SER A 503 -25.33 -15.36 -8.04
CA SER A 503 -26.02 -16.33 -8.90
C SER A 503 -25.75 -16.02 -10.38
N ALA A 504 -25.92 -14.75 -10.80
CA ALA A 504 -25.66 -14.32 -12.17
C ALA A 504 -24.16 -14.40 -12.55
N SER A 505 -23.26 -14.00 -11.64
CA SER A 505 -21.80 -14.12 -11.84
C SER A 505 -21.34 -15.59 -11.90
N THR A 506 -21.99 -16.51 -11.19
CA THR A 506 -21.71 -17.95 -11.27
C THR A 506 -22.27 -18.55 -12.56
N ALA A 507 -23.52 -18.22 -12.92
CA ALA A 507 -24.16 -18.70 -14.16
C ALA A 507 -23.41 -18.25 -15.42
N THR A 508 -22.98 -16.97 -15.50
CA THR A 508 -22.14 -16.50 -16.61
C THR A 508 -20.80 -17.23 -16.69
N THR A 509 -20.17 -17.50 -15.55
CA THR A 509 -18.88 -18.19 -15.49
C THR A 509 -19.00 -19.66 -15.91
N LEU A 510 -20.09 -20.34 -15.52
CA LEU A 510 -20.45 -21.68 -16.01
C LEU A 510 -20.68 -21.70 -17.53
N LEU A 511 -21.44 -20.74 -18.07
CA LEU A 511 -21.66 -20.63 -19.52
C LEU A 511 -20.35 -20.34 -20.29
N PHE A 512 -19.41 -19.60 -19.69
CA PHE A 512 -18.11 -19.32 -20.30
C PHE A 512 -17.19 -20.56 -20.39
N LEU A 513 -17.44 -21.63 -19.62
CA LEU A 513 -16.74 -22.91 -19.80
C LEU A 513 -16.97 -23.52 -21.19
N TYR A 514 -18.16 -23.33 -21.78
CA TYR A 514 -18.42 -23.74 -23.17
C TYR A 514 -17.49 -23.02 -24.15
N VAL A 515 -17.28 -21.71 -23.96
CA VAL A 515 -16.36 -20.90 -24.76
C VAL A 515 -14.95 -21.45 -24.65
N LEU A 516 -14.45 -21.66 -23.42
CA LEU A 516 -13.12 -22.21 -23.17
C LEU A 516 -12.91 -23.58 -23.82
N VAL A 517 -13.84 -24.52 -23.66
CA VAL A 517 -13.72 -25.89 -24.21
C VAL A 517 -13.67 -25.89 -25.75
N ARG A 518 -14.38 -24.96 -26.40
CA ARG A 518 -14.38 -24.82 -27.88
C ARG A 518 -13.21 -24.01 -28.42
N PHE A 519 -12.59 -23.15 -27.62
CA PHE A 519 -11.59 -22.19 -28.08
C PHE A 519 -10.35 -22.81 -28.76
N PRO A 520 -9.76 -23.93 -28.29
CA PRO A 520 -8.63 -24.57 -28.96
C PRO A 520 -8.96 -25.07 -30.39
N GLN A 521 -10.22 -25.44 -30.65
CA GLN A 521 -10.67 -25.81 -32.00
C GLN A 521 -10.75 -24.58 -32.92
N PHE A 522 -11.20 -23.44 -32.38
CA PHE A 522 -11.24 -22.16 -33.11
C PHE A 522 -9.84 -21.66 -33.47
N ILE A 523 -8.87 -21.73 -32.55
CA ILE A 523 -7.47 -21.36 -32.83
C ILE A 523 -6.87 -22.21 -33.97
N ARG A 524 -7.20 -23.52 -34.02
CA ARG A 524 -6.76 -24.41 -35.10
C ARG A 524 -7.33 -23.97 -36.45
N ARG A 525 -8.64 -23.73 -36.55
CA ARG A 525 -9.28 -23.22 -37.78
C ARG A 525 -8.66 -21.90 -38.24
N VAL A 526 -8.46 -20.92 -37.34
CA VAL A 526 -7.81 -19.64 -37.70
C VAL A 526 -6.37 -19.83 -38.22
N LYS A 527 -5.64 -20.85 -37.77
CA LYS A 527 -4.32 -21.20 -38.29
C LYS A 527 -4.39 -21.93 -39.64
N GLU A 528 -5.39 -22.79 -39.83
CA GLU A 528 -5.66 -23.54 -41.07
C GLU A 528 -6.15 -22.61 -42.19
N ASP A 529 -6.97 -21.61 -41.85
CA ASP A 529 -7.46 -20.53 -42.72
C ASP A 529 -6.37 -19.47 -43.06
N GLY A 530 -5.12 -19.68 -42.66
CA GLY A 530 -3.99 -18.79 -43.00
C GLY A 530 -3.90 -17.49 -42.18
N GLY A 531 -4.51 -17.44 -40.99
CA GLY A 531 -4.52 -16.26 -40.13
C GLY A 531 -3.13 -15.77 -39.69
N GLU A 532 -2.96 -14.44 -39.62
CA GLU A 532 -1.69 -13.78 -39.32
C GLU A 532 -1.07 -14.28 -37.99
N PRO A 533 0.24 -14.58 -37.92
CA PRO A 533 0.90 -15.05 -36.71
C PRO A 533 0.65 -14.18 -35.46
N ASN A 534 0.59 -12.85 -35.62
CA ASN A 534 0.28 -11.92 -34.51
C ASN A 534 -1.15 -12.10 -33.97
N ILE A 535 -2.12 -12.44 -34.83
CA ILE A 535 -3.50 -12.72 -34.43
C ILE A 535 -3.56 -14.06 -33.71
N VAL A 536 -2.92 -15.10 -34.24
CA VAL A 536 -2.85 -16.43 -33.62
C VAL A 536 -2.17 -16.37 -32.25
N LEU A 537 -1.07 -15.63 -32.11
CA LEU A 537 -0.38 -15.43 -30.82
C LEU A 537 -1.28 -14.74 -29.79
N ARG A 538 -2.00 -13.67 -30.18
CA ARG A 538 -2.98 -12.98 -29.32
C ARG A 538 -4.11 -13.91 -28.87
N LEU A 539 -4.62 -14.77 -29.76
CA LEU A 539 -5.66 -15.76 -29.41
C LEU A 539 -5.14 -16.83 -28.44
N VAL A 540 -3.88 -17.26 -28.57
CA VAL A 540 -3.25 -18.19 -27.62
C VAL A 540 -3.03 -17.54 -26.25
N MET A 541 -2.52 -16.30 -26.21
CA MET A 541 -2.38 -15.54 -24.95
C MET A 541 -3.74 -15.32 -24.28
N PHE A 542 -4.75 -14.93 -25.07
CA PHE A 542 -6.14 -14.80 -24.60
C PHE A 542 -6.63 -16.10 -23.96
N TYR A 543 -6.45 -17.26 -24.61
CA TYR A 543 -6.89 -18.55 -24.07
C TYR A 543 -6.27 -18.86 -22.70
N GLN A 544 -4.96 -18.68 -22.55
CA GLN A 544 -4.25 -18.93 -21.29
C GLN A 544 -4.72 -18.00 -20.16
N LEU A 545 -4.85 -16.70 -20.45
CA LEU A 545 -5.38 -15.72 -19.50
C LEU A 545 -6.83 -16.03 -19.10
N ASN A 546 -7.66 -16.46 -20.04
CA ASN A 546 -9.06 -16.81 -19.76
C ASN A 546 -9.21 -18.06 -18.89
N PHE A 547 -8.36 -19.08 -19.10
CA PHE A 547 -8.35 -20.28 -18.27
C PHE A 547 -8.07 -19.93 -16.80
N ALA A 548 -7.01 -19.15 -16.54
CA ALA A 548 -6.70 -18.67 -15.20
C ALA A 548 -7.83 -17.79 -14.63
N ARG A 549 -8.36 -16.85 -15.42
CA ARG A 549 -9.41 -15.93 -14.99
C ARG A 549 -10.71 -16.64 -14.58
N VAL A 550 -11.13 -17.68 -15.28
CA VAL A 550 -12.37 -18.43 -14.95
C VAL A 550 -12.26 -19.09 -13.57
N LEU A 551 -11.08 -19.61 -13.20
CA LEU A 551 -10.82 -20.10 -11.84
C LEU A 551 -11.03 -18.99 -10.80
N PHE A 552 -10.47 -17.80 -11.02
CA PHE A 552 -10.64 -16.65 -10.13
C PHE A 552 -12.08 -16.08 -10.12
N ARG A 553 -12.85 -16.24 -11.21
CA ARG A 553 -14.29 -15.90 -11.23
C ARG A 553 -15.12 -16.83 -10.36
N PHE A 554 -14.82 -18.13 -10.32
CA PHE A 554 -15.44 -19.02 -9.33
C PHE A 554 -14.99 -18.71 -7.90
N LEU A 555 -13.69 -18.40 -7.70
CA LEU A 555 -13.16 -17.95 -6.40
C LEU A 555 -13.82 -16.65 -5.90
N PHE A 556 -14.27 -15.79 -6.81
CA PHE A 556 -15.08 -14.61 -6.51
C PHE A 556 -16.53 -14.98 -6.18
N SER A 557 -17.24 -15.63 -7.10
CA SER A 557 -18.69 -15.71 -7.03
C SER A 557 -19.20 -16.79 -6.07
N VAL A 558 -18.50 -17.92 -5.92
CA VAL A 558 -18.97 -19.04 -5.09
C VAL A 558 -18.92 -18.73 -3.59
N PRO A 559 -17.85 -18.14 -3.01
CA PRO A 559 -17.85 -17.76 -1.59
C PRO A 559 -18.94 -16.75 -1.24
N LEU A 560 -19.16 -15.75 -2.11
CA LEU A 560 -20.20 -14.74 -1.91
C LEU A 560 -21.61 -15.33 -2.07
N PHE A 561 -21.80 -16.32 -2.96
CA PHE A 561 -23.04 -17.06 -3.08
C PHE A 561 -23.35 -17.89 -1.81
N ILE A 562 -22.35 -18.58 -1.25
CA ILE A 562 -22.50 -19.34 0.00
C ILE A 562 -22.95 -18.42 1.15
N LEU A 563 -22.26 -17.29 1.35
CA LEU A 563 -22.60 -16.32 2.40
C LEU A 563 -23.97 -15.69 2.20
N ALA A 564 -24.36 -15.38 0.97
CA ALA A 564 -25.66 -14.81 0.67
C ALA A 564 -26.81 -15.81 0.88
N LEU A 565 -26.59 -17.07 0.54
CA LEU A 565 -27.58 -18.14 0.65
C LEU A 565 -27.82 -18.50 2.13
N ASP A 566 -26.76 -18.60 2.94
CA ASP A 566 -26.87 -18.71 4.41
C ASP A 566 -27.38 -17.41 5.07
N GLY A 567 -27.14 -16.25 4.46
CA GLY A 567 -27.63 -14.95 4.94
C GLY A 567 -29.12 -14.69 4.66
N VAL A 568 -29.71 -15.41 3.69
CA VAL A 568 -31.16 -15.39 3.38
C VAL A 568 -31.90 -16.56 4.07
N GLN A 569 -31.20 -17.60 4.51
CA GLN A 569 -31.77 -18.71 5.30
C GLN A 569 -31.71 -18.43 6.80
N GLY A 570 -32.85 -18.54 7.50
CA GLY A 570 -32.96 -18.16 8.92
C GLY A 570 -32.15 -18.96 9.95
N ASN A 571 -31.39 -19.99 9.55
CA ASN A 571 -30.56 -20.79 10.45
C ASN A 571 -29.10 -20.28 10.55
N HIS A 572 -28.63 -19.49 9.57
CA HIS A 572 -27.37 -18.73 9.59
C HIS A 572 -26.11 -19.48 10.12
N HIS A 573 -25.95 -20.77 9.84
CA HIS A 573 -24.87 -21.60 10.39
C HIS A 573 -23.48 -21.12 9.97
N ILE A 574 -23.36 -20.42 8.83
CA ILE A 574 -22.09 -19.90 8.32
C ILE A 574 -21.88 -18.45 8.79
N ASN A 575 -22.91 -17.60 8.73
CA ASN A 575 -22.83 -16.18 9.08
C ASN A 575 -22.77 -15.90 10.59
N GLN A 576 -23.14 -16.85 11.45
CA GLN A 576 -22.94 -16.76 12.91
C GLN A 576 -21.52 -17.16 13.35
N ASP A 577 -20.76 -17.86 12.52
CA ASP A 577 -19.41 -18.34 12.86
C ASP A 577 -18.36 -17.21 12.87
N VAL A 578 -17.33 -17.38 13.70
CA VAL A 578 -16.29 -16.36 13.92
C VAL A 578 -15.20 -16.38 12.84
N PHE A 579 -15.11 -17.43 12.03
CA PHE A 579 -14.08 -17.63 11.01
C PHE A 579 -14.64 -17.67 9.57
N TRP A 580 -15.71 -18.44 9.32
CA TRP A 580 -16.19 -18.70 7.96
C TRP A 580 -16.56 -17.44 7.15
N PRO A 581 -17.24 -16.41 7.70
CA PRO A 581 -17.58 -15.21 6.95
C PRO A 581 -16.35 -14.44 6.48
N ASP A 582 -15.37 -14.27 7.37
CA ASP A 582 -14.15 -13.51 7.07
C ASP A 582 -13.28 -14.28 6.06
N PHE A 583 -13.17 -15.60 6.20
CA PHE A 583 -12.46 -16.46 5.23
C PHE A 583 -13.10 -16.41 3.83
N LEU A 584 -14.43 -16.56 3.73
CA LEU A 584 -15.14 -16.55 2.46
C LEU A 584 -15.16 -15.16 1.80
N ILE A 585 -15.23 -14.08 2.57
CA ILE A 585 -15.08 -12.70 2.06
C ILE A 585 -13.66 -12.47 1.51
N VAL A 586 -12.61 -12.90 2.22
CA VAL A 586 -11.22 -12.76 1.75
C VAL A 586 -10.98 -13.54 0.46
N MET A 587 -11.46 -14.78 0.38
CA MET A 587 -11.39 -15.60 -0.84
C MET A 587 -12.13 -14.94 -2.00
N GLY A 588 -13.35 -14.43 -1.76
CA GLY A 588 -14.13 -13.67 -2.74
C GLY A 588 -13.40 -12.42 -3.24
N GLY A 589 -12.76 -11.68 -2.33
CA GLY A 589 -11.97 -10.48 -2.65
C GLY A 589 -10.75 -10.78 -3.51
N ILE A 590 -9.98 -11.83 -3.19
CA ILE A 590 -8.84 -12.29 -4.00
C ILE A 590 -9.30 -12.72 -5.39
N GLY A 591 -10.39 -13.50 -5.48
CA GLY A 591 -11.01 -13.88 -6.75
C GLY A 591 -11.40 -12.67 -7.60
N CYS A 592 -12.08 -11.70 -6.99
CA CYS A 592 -12.50 -10.47 -7.66
C CYS A 592 -11.31 -9.68 -8.21
N PHE A 593 -10.30 -9.43 -7.37
CA PHE A 593 -9.12 -8.65 -7.73
C PHE A 593 -8.33 -9.30 -8.88
N VAL A 594 -7.99 -10.58 -8.77
CA VAL A 594 -7.19 -11.26 -9.80
C VAL A 594 -7.99 -11.46 -11.09
N SER A 595 -9.29 -11.76 -11.00
CA SER A 595 -10.17 -11.81 -12.18
C SER A 595 -10.22 -10.48 -12.93
N SER A 596 -10.41 -9.38 -12.18
CA SER A 596 -10.48 -8.01 -12.70
C SER A 596 -9.17 -7.58 -13.37
N PHE A 597 -8.03 -7.90 -12.75
CA PHE A 597 -6.71 -7.63 -13.34
C PHE A 597 -6.52 -8.39 -14.66
N ILE A 598 -6.89 -9.67 -14.73
CA ILE A 598 -6.75 -10.46 -15.97
C ILE A 598 -7.73 -9.97 -17.05
N THR A 599 -8.96 -9.54 -16.70
CA THR A 599 -9.89 -8.88 -17.62
C THR A 599 -9.28 -7.63 -18.26
N LEU A 600 -8.56 -6.80 -17.48
CA LEU A 600 -7.85 -5.65 -18.03
C LEU A 600 -6.75 -6.04 -19.03
N LEU A 601 -5.94 -7.07 -18.73
CA LEU A 601 -4.93 -7.58 -19.66
C LEU A 601 -5.53 -8.17 -20.95
N ILE A 602 -6.73 -8.74 -20.87
CA ILE A 602 -7.46 -9.32 -22.01
C ILE A 602 -8.00 -8.24 -22.95
N PHE A 603 -8.64 -7.19 -22.43
CA PHE A 603 -9.32 -6.16 -23.25
C PHE A 603 -8.47 -4.94 -23.56
N PHE A 604 -7.43 -4.67 -22.76
CA PHE A 604 -6.45 -3.62 -22.98
C PHE A 604 -5.03 -4.22 -23.13
N PRO A 605 -4.81 -5.18 -24.05
CA PRO A 605 -3.51 -5.79 -24.23
C PRO A 605 -2.52 -4.73 -24.72
N ARG A 606 -1.47 -4.47 -23.94
CA ARG A 606 -0.32 -3.70 -24.39
C ARG A 606 0.33 -4.38 -25.58
N SER A 607 0.97 -3.62 -26.46
CA SER A 607 1.80 -4.15 -27.54
C SER A 607 3.13 -4.70 -26.98
N LEU A 608 3.06 -5.79 -26.22
CA LEU A 608 4.22 -6.50 -25.67
C LEU A 608 5.25 -6.86 -26.74
N THR A 609 4.83 -7.17 -27.97
CA THR A 609 5.75 -7.38 -29.11
C THR A 609 6.54 -6.12 -29.52
N GLN A 610 5.98 -4.93 -29.27
CA GLN A 610 6.60 -3.64 -29.55
C GLN A 610 7.46 -3.14 -28.38
N GLU A 611 7.08 -3.43 -27.13
CA GLU A 611 7.91 -3.18 -25.94
C GLU A 611 9.10 -4.16 -25.83
N LEU A 612 8.94 -5.43 -26.26
CA LEU A 612 10.00 -6.46 -26.25
C LEU A 612 10.90 -6.45 -27.51
N GLY A 613 10.70 -5.52 -28.44
CA GLY A 613 11.54 -5.38 -29.64
C GLY A 613 11.46 -6.53 -30.66
N TYR A 614 10.45 -7.41 -30.57
CA TYR A 614 10.27 -8.52 -31.50
C TYR A 614 9.71 -8.04 -32.85
N THR A 615 10.60 -7.61 -33.74
CA THR A 615 10.31 -7.60 -35.18
C THR A 615 10.07 -9.02 -35.66
N THR A 616 8.81 -9.34 -35.98
CA THR A 616 8.49 -10.56 -36.73
C THR A 616 9.23 -10.52 -38.06
N ALA A 617 10.21 -11.40 -38.23
CA ALA A 617 10.91 -11.54 -39.50
C ALA A 617 9.89 -11.84 -40.60
N LEU A 618 9.70 -10.89 -41.52
CA LEU A 618 8.93 -11.12 -42.73
C LEU A 618 9.61 -12.26 -43.50
N LEU A 619 8.86 -13.32 -43.81
CA LEU A 619 9.30 -14.30 -44.79
C LEU A 619 9.63 -13.52 -46.08
N PRO A 620 10.79 -13.78 -46.72
CA PRO A 620 11.10 -13.15 -47.99
C PRO A 620 9.97 -13.47 -48.97
N PRO A 621 9.52 -12.50 -49.79
CA PRO A 621 8.45 -12.75 -50.75
C PRO A 621 8.84 -13.92 -51.66
N PRO A 622 7.90 -14.79 -52.04
CA PRO A 622 8.21 -15.96 -52.86
C PRO A 622 8.89 -15.52 -54.15
N ILE A 623 9.95 -16.23 -54.55
CA ILE A 623 10.76 -15.89 -55.73
C ILE A 623 9.89 -16.10 -56.98
N VAL A 624 9.31 -15.02 -57.47
CA VAL A 624 8.58 -15.02 -58.74
C VAL A 624 9.60 -15.11 -59.88
N ASN A 625 9.78 -16.33 -60.39
CA ASN A 625 10.57 -16.56 -61.60
C ASN A 625 9.96 -15.75 -62.76
N LYS A 626 10.70 -14.75 -63.25
CA LYS A 626 10.33 -13.89 -64.39
C LYS A 626 10.47 -14.63 -65.75
N SER A 627 9.91 -15.83 -65.85
CA SER A 627 9.94 -16.68 -67.06
C SER A 627 8.56 -17.14 -67.53
N GLN A 628 7.48 -16.85 -66.79
CA GLN A 628 6.10 -17.15 -67.20
C GLN A 628 5.16 -15.98 -66.89
N LEU A 629 5.16 -14.94 -67.74
CA LEU A 629 4.12 -13.90 -67.75
C LEU A 629 4.02 -13.23 -69.14
N THR A 630 3.62 -14.00 -70.14
CA THR A 630 3.15 -13.47 -71.44
C THR A 630 1.65 -13.15 -71.35
N VAL A 631 1.28 -11.89 -71.54
CA VAL A 631 -0.11 -11.43 -71.66
C VAL A 631 -0.26 -10.75 -73.03
N PRO A 632 -1.28 -11.10 -73.85
CA PRO A 632 -1.45 -10.55 -75.18
C PRO A 632 -2.08 -9.14 -75.17
N ASP A 633 -1.79 -8.36 -76.21
CA ASP A 633 -2.27 -6.99 -76.44
C ASP A 633 -3.53 -6.95 -77.33
N VAL A 634 -4.58 -6.25 -76.89
CA VAL A 634 -5.65 -5.68 -77.73
C VAL A 634 -6.18 -4.39 -77.07
N SER A 635 -6.40 -3.34 -77.87
CA SER A 635 -6.76 -1.99 -77.42
C SER A 635 -8.29 -1.69 -77.41
N PRO A 636 -8.74 -0.66 -76.66
CA PRO A 636 -10.12 -0.17 -76.70
C PRO A 636 -10.35 0.89 -77.81
N LYS A 637 -11.57 0.96 -78.34
CA LYS A 637 -12.07 2.04 -79.22
C LYS A 637 -13.37 2.64 -78.68
N HIS A 638 -13.65 3.90 -79.06
CA HIS A 638 -14.85 4.67 -78.70
C HIS A 638 -16.16 4.06 -79.30
N ALA A 639 -17.41 4.47 -79.00
CA ALA A 639 -17.99 5.66 -78.35
C ALA A 639 -19.43 5.33 -77.83
N PRO A 640 -20.41 6.27 -77.71
CA PRO A 640 -20.53 7.47 -76.86
C PRO A 640 -21.75 7.45 -75.89
N LEU A 641 -21.93 8.52 -75.11
CA LEU A 641 -23.08 8.78 -74.20
C LEU A 641 -24.01 9.89 -74.74
N THR A 642 -25.35 9.70 -74.76
CA THR A 642 -26.33 10.81 -74.98
C THR A 642 -27.77 10.53 -74.45
N ILE A 643 -28.54 11.61 -74.22
CA ILE A 643 -30.03 11.75 -74.09
C ILE A 643 -30.66 11.88 -72.67
N ILE A 644 -30.42 13.07 -72.10
CA ILE A 644 -31.25 14.02 -71.34
C ILE A 644 -32.80 13.86 -71.34
N ARG A 645 -33.45 14.04 -70.15
CA ARG A 645 -34.64 14.90 -69.81
C ARG A 645 -35.44 14.33 -68.60
N SER A 646 -36.21 15.05 -67.76
CA SER A 646 -36.38 16.48 -67.31
C SER A 646 -37.59 16.53 -66.30
N ALA A 647 -37.97 17.54 -65.48
CA ALA A 647 -37.59 18.95 -65.23
C ALA A 647 -38.12 19.44 -63.83
N SER A 648 -37.74 20.67 -63.41
CA SER A 648 -38.37 21.59 -62.41
C SER A 648 -38.56 21.13 -60.93
N THR A 649 -38.65 22.00 -59.89
CA THR A 649 -38.95 23.45 -59.77
C THR A 649 -38.02 24.25 -58.82
N HIS A 650 -38.04 25.58 -58.94
CA HIS A 650 -37.37 26.64 -58.13
C HIS A 650 -38.26 27.14 -56.94
N PRO A 651 -37.95 28.21 -56.12
CA PRO A 651 -36.91 29.26 -56.23
C PRO A 651 -36.14 29.75 -54.95
N SER A 652 -35.08 30.56 -55.20
CA SER A 652 -34.60 31.79 -54.47
C SER A 652 -34.19 31.75 -52.97
N GLU A 653 -33.34 32.63 -52.40
CA GLU A 653 -32.71 33.95 -52.76
C GLU A 653 -31.17 33.92 -52.45
N LEU A 654 -30.27 34.51 -53.27
CA LEU A 654 -29.59 35.84 -53.17
C LEU A 654 -28.89 36.16 -51.80
N SER A 655 -27.73 36.82 -51.72
CA SER A 655 -27.02 37.74 -52.66
C SER A 655 -25.47 37.77 -52.51
N GLN A 656 -24.73 38.07 -53.60
CA GLN A 656 -23.47 38.88 -53.74
C GLN A 656 -22.29 38.69 -52.74
N GLY A 657 -20.99 38.87 -53.06
CA GLY A 657 -20.22 39.48 -54.17
C GLY A 657 -18.93 40.10 -53.55
N GLU A 658 -17.78 40.35 -54.20
CA GLU A 658 -17.26 40.20 -55.58
C GLU A 658 -15.70 40.15 -55.55
N GLU A 659 -15.09 39.67 -56.65
CA GLU A 659 -13.77 39.97 -57.29
C GLU A 659 -12.47 40.20 -56.44
N ASP A 660 -11.33 39.49 -56.67
CA ASP A 660 -10.31 39.51 -57.78
C ASP A 660 -9.17 40.56 -57.51
N MET A 661 -7.91 40.54 -58.00
CA MET A 661 -7.29 39.97 -59.22
C MET A 661 -5.73 39.78 -59.10
N THR A 662 -5.18 38.68 -59.68
CA THR A 662 -3.93 38.64 -60.53
C THR A 662 -2.48 38.63 -59.89
N PRO A 663 -1.36 38.37 -60.62
CA PRO A 663 -0.71 37.02 -60.66
C PRO A 663 0.86 36.98 -60.83
N GLU A 664 1.38 35.89 -61.42
CA GLU A 664 2.69 35.68 -62.14
C GLU A 664 3.90 35.16 -61.31
N TYR A 665 4.41 33.93 -61.57
CA TYR A 665 5.41 33.46 -62.59
C TYR A 665 6.88 33.87 -62.24
N GLU A 666 7.95 33.05 -62.34
CA GLU A 666 8.16 31.60 -62.61
C GLU A 666 9.60 31.15 -62.18
N HIS A 667 9.90 29.83 -62.12
CA HIS A 667 11.18 29.10 -62.41
C HIS A 667 12.60 29.64 -61.99
N VAL A 668 13.71 28.87 -61.82
CA VAL A 668 14.05 27.42 -61.71
C VAL A 668 15.47 27.25 -61.08
N ASP A 669 15.65 26.23 -60.22
CA ASP A 669 16.72 25.17 -60.11
C ASP A 669 18.11 25.29 -60.86
N PRO A 670 19.11 24.37 -60.70
CA PRO A 670 19.33 23.24 -59.75
C PRO A 670 20.83 23.03 -59.28
N ILE A 671 21.17 21.80 -58.78
CA ILE A 671 22.51 21.10 -58.74
C ILE A 671 23.51 21.41 -57.57
N HIS A 672 24.33 20.50 -57.00
CA HIS A 672 24.28 19.03 -56.65
C HIS A 672 25.57 18.59 -55.86
N ILE A 673 25.67 17.31 -55.44
CA ILE A 673 26.91 16.51 -55.14
C ILE A 673 27.67 16.61 -53.76
N THR A 674 27.34 15.66 -52.86
CA THR A 674 28.15 14.72 -52.02
C THR A 674 29.27 15.02 -50.98
N HIS A 675 29.18 14.28 -49.84
CA HIS A 675 30.20 13.45 -49.12
C HIS A 675 31.10 13.92 -47.92
N THR A 676 30.92 13.17 -46.79
CA THR A 676 31.91 12.59 -45.81
C THR A 676 32.66 13.36 -44.68
N HIS A 677 32.53 12.83 -43.43
CA HIS A 677 33.46 12.70 -42.27
C HIS A 677 34.27 13.94 -41.74
N SER A 678 34.46 14.26 -40.45
CA SER A 678 34.93 13.48 -39.26
C SER A 678 35.08 14.33 -37.95
N TYR A 679 35.00 13.69 -36.77
CA TYR A 679 35.68 13.90 -35.45
C TYR A 679 35.94 15.27 -34.73
N ASP A 680 35.76 15.21 -33.39
CA ASP A 680 36.39 15.90 -32.24
C ASP A 680 36.22 17.41 -31.93
N GLY A 681 36.08 17.73 -30.61
CA GLY A 681 36.23 19.10 -30.05
C GLY A 681 35.45 19.43 -28.74
N HIS A 682 36.14 19.49 -27.60
CA HIS A 682 35.68 19.99 -26.28
C HIS A 682 36.72 21.01 -25.74
N PRO A 683 36.49 21.82 -24.67
CA PRO A 683 35.25 22.36 -24.08
C PRO A 683 35.36 23.85 -23.59
N ARG A 684 34.31 24.36 -22.91
CA ARG A 684 34.25 25.54 -21.98
C ARG A 684 34.37 26.98 -22.56
N ILE A 685 33.40 27.84 -22.18
CA ILE A 685 33.63 28.97 -21.25
C ILE A 685 32.31 29.49 -20.61
N ARG A 686 32.43 29.89 -19.33
CA ARG A 686 31.59 30.74 -18.41
C ARG A 686 30.10 31.01 -18.75
N ARG A 687 29.15 30.79 -17.84
CA ARG A 687 28.95 31.39 -16.47
C ARG A 687 28.48 32.87 -16.54
N GLN A 688 27.18 33.08 -16.81
CA GLN A 688 26.48 34.35 -16.57
C GLN A 688 24.94 34.14 -16.52
N ALA A 689 24.42 33.55 -15.44
CA ALA A 689 22.99 33.28 -15.25
C ALA A 689 22.59 33.00 -13.78
N TRP A 690 23.33 33.55 -12.80
CA TRP A 690 23.24 33.14 -11.38
C TRP A 690 23.03 34.30 -10.38
N GLU A 691 22.76 35.51 -10.86
CA GLU A 691 22.77 36.75 -10.05
C GLU A 691 21.49 37.59 -10.23
N GLN A 692 20.37 36.99 -10.67
CA GLN A 692 19.16 37.73 -11.02
C GLN A 692 17.82 37.02 -10.68
N ALA A 693 17.81 36.27 -9.56
CA ALA A 693 16.61 35.64 -9.01
C ALA A 693 16.60 35.59 -7.46
N GLN A 694 17.27 36.55 -6.82
CA GLN A 694 17.18 36.78 -5.38
C GLN A 694 16.80 38.25 -5.14
N ASN A 695 15.50 38.47 -4.92
CA ASN A 695 14.87 39.49 -4.08
C ASN A 695 13.40 39.65 -4.52
N ASP A 696 12.48 39.26 -3.67
CA ASP A 696 11.23 39.99 -3.38
C ASP A 696 10.61 39.38 -2.09
N GLU A 697 9.81 40.17 -1.38
CA GLU A 697 9.57 39.98 0.06
C GLU A 697 8.28 39.22 0.42
N ALA A 698 8.19 38.72 1.66
CA ALA A 698 6.99 38.12 2.25
C ALA A 698 6.18 39.14 3.07
N PRO A 699 4.86 38.94 3.22
CA PRO A 699 4.29 38.82 4.58
C PRO A 699 3.17 37.73 4.63
N PRO A 700 2.25 37.70 5.63
CA PRO A 700 2.38 36.82 6.79
C PRO A 700 1.24 35.78 6.93
N ALA A 701 1.23 35.04 8.05
CA ALA A 701 0.41 33.84 8.27
C ALA A 701 -0.95 34.09 8.95
N ASP A 702 -1.91 33.19 8.70
CA ASP A 702 -2.90 32.71 9.70
C ASP A 702 -3.66 31.43 9.22
N GLY A 703 -4.33 30.70 10.14
CA GLY A 703 -5.24 29.56 9.84
C GLY A 703 -4.55 28.18 9.65
N GLN A 704 -4.38 27.28 10.63
CA GLN A 704 -5.27 26.67 11.65
C GLN A 704 -6.11 25.45 11.15
N TYR A 705 -5.91 24.30 11.84
CA TYR A 705 -6.78 23.09 12.00
C TYR A 705 -6.68 21.81 11.12
N LEU A 706 -6.49 20.70 11.86
CA LEU A 706 -7.16 19.37 11.81
C LEU A 706 -6.98 18.38 10.62
N GLY A 707 -6.76 17.11 10.97
CA GLY A 707 -6.97 15.96 10.07
C GLY A 707 -6.19 14.68 10.43
N ALA A 708 -6.72 13.84 11.32
CA ALA A 708 -6.16 12.50 11.63
C ALA A 708 -6.70 11.41 10.67
N PRO A 709 -5.94 10.33 10.37
CA PRO A 709 -6.35 9.29 9.44
C PRO A 709 -7.10 8.12 10.13
N TYR A 710 -7.92 7.41 9.33
CA TYR A 710 -8.44 6.06 9.61
C TYR A 710 -8.25 5.23 8.32
N MET A 711 -7.50 4.12 8.36
CA MET A 711 -7.86 2.78 8.85
C MET A 711 -8.87 2.04 7.94
N PHE A 712 -8.44 0.88 7.43
CA PHE A 712 -9.31 -0.17 6.90
C PHE A 712 -9.86 -0.98 8.08
N ASP A 713 -11.14 -1.35 8.04
CA ASP A 713 -11.88 -1.89 9.19
C ASP A 713 -12.56 -3.25 8.91
N ARG A 714 -12.67 -4.09 9.95
CA ARG A 714 -13.07 -5.51 9.91
C ARG A 714 -14.59 -5.73 10.00
N HIS A 715 -15.41 -4.88 9.40
CA HIS A 715 -16.83 -4.77 9.78
C HIS A 715 -17.83 -5.14 8.68
N SER A 716 -18.08 -6.44 8.52
CA SER A 716 -19.12 -7.01 7.63
C SER A 716 -20.10 -7.99 8.31
N ARG A 717 -20.12 -8.07 9.66
CA ARG A 717 -20.95 -9.02 10.42
C ARG A 717 -22.25 -8.40 10.94
N CYS A 718 -23.29 -8.30 10.10
CA CYS A 718 -24.66 -7.97 10.54
C CYS A 718 -25.71 -8.49 9.53
N LEU A 719 -26.08 -9.76 9.67
CA LEU A 719 -27.14 -10.44 8.90
C LEU A 719 -27.85 -11.50 9.77
N VAL A 720 -28.31 -11.13 10.97
CA VAL A 720 -29.06 -12.05 11.87
C VAL A 720 -30.15 -11.27 12.64
N ARG A 721 -31.39 -11.79 12.63
CA ARG A 721 -32.49 -11.34 13.50
C ARG A 721 -32.95 -12.43 14.46
N PRO A 722 -33.24 -12.10 15.73
CA PRO A 722 -34.17 -12.86 16.58
C PRO A 722 -35.61 -12.32 16.45
N HIS A 723 -36.62 -13.20 16.61
CA HIS A 723 -38.04 -12.84 16.69
C HIS A 723 -38.54 -12.87 18.15
N SER A 724 -39.22 -11.81 18.63
CA SER A 724 -40.48 -11.87 19.43
C SER A 724 -40.88 -10.49 19.99
N ASP A 725 -42.14 -10.36 20.41
CA ASP A 725 -42.87 -9.11 20.63
C ASP A 725 -42.72 -8.47 22.03
N GLY A 726 -43.06 -7.18 22.17
CA GLY A 726 -43.28 -6.53 23.48
C GLY A 726 -43.31 -4.99 23.46
N LEU A 727 -44.31 -4.37 24.10
CA LEU A 727 -44.40 -2.91 24.35
C LEU A 727 -44.11 -2.59 25.84
N ALA A 728 -43.41 -1.48 26.13
CA ALA A 728 -43.89 -0.37 27.00
C ALA A 728 -42.82 0.69 27.39
N ILE A 729 -42.97 1.90 26.84
CA ILE A 729 -42.80 3.28 27.40
C ILE A 729 -42.15 3.47 28.81
N GLY A 730 -41.16 4.38 28.98
CA GLY A 730 -40.72 4.82 30.33
C GLY A 730 -39.56 5.84 30.52
N LEU A 731 -39.74 7.12 30.13
CA LEU A 731 -39.12 8.36 30.65
C LEU A 731 -37.60 8.53 31.01
N HIS A 732 -36.98 9.47 30.28
CA HIS A 732 -35.91 10.44 30.60
C HIS A 732 -35.87 11.06 32.04
N PRO A 733 -34.85 11.91 32.39
CA PRO A 733 -33.39 11.85 32.14
C PRO A 733 -32.54 12.35 33.36
N TYR A 734 -31.20 12.29 33.30
CA TYR A 734 -30.37 13.30 34.00
C TYR A 734 -29.04 13.59 33.28
N LYS A 735 -28.67 14.87 33.22
CA LYS A 735 -27.42 15.37 32.61
C LYS A 735 -26.71 16.26 33.62
N LYS A 736 -25.49 15.90 34.04
CA LYS A 736 -24.61 16.79 34.82
C LYS A 736 -23.65 17.50 33.89
N MET A 737 -23.75 18.82 33.81
CA MET A 737 -22.77 19.71 33.18
C MET A 737 -22.91 21.09 33.84
N THR A 738 -21.78 21.70 34.19
CA THR A 738 -21.71 22.95 34.98
C THR A 738 -20.64 23.81 34.30
N ILE A 739 -21.03 24.77 33.45
CA ILE A 739 -21.08 26.23 33.75
C ILE A 739 -19.66 26.78 33.94
N GLN A 740 -19.14 27.67 33.09
CA GLN A 740 -19.60 29.03 32.77
C GLN A 740 -19.46 29.37 31.25
N GLN A 741 -19.96 30.47 30.66
CA GLN A 741 -20.75 31.64 31.13
C GLN A 741 -21.51 32.28 29.94
N HIS A 742 -22.74 32.78 30.14
CA HIS A 742 -23.15 34.16 29.81
C HIS A 742 -24.65 34.42 30.10
N ASP A 743 -24.97 35.65 30.51
CA ASP A 743 -26.32 36.11 30.82
C ASP A 743 -27.23 36.37 29.62
N LYS A 744 -28.53 36.02 29.78
CA LYS A 744 -29.60 37.04 29.88
C LYS A 744 -30.90 36.45 30.45
N ALA A 745 -31.66 37.29 31.15
CA ALA A 745 -32.77 36.86 31.98
C ALA A 745 -34.13 36.89 31.27
N ARG A 746 -35.01 35.92 31.61
CA ARG A 746 -36.42 36.18 31.98
C ARG A 746 -37.07 34.97 32.67
N LYS A 747 -37.74 35.25 33.78
CA LYS A 747 -38.67 34.40 34.55
C LYS A 747 -40.12 34.87 34.25
N PRO A 748 -41.20 34.23 34.77
CA PRO A 748 -41.42 32.80 35.04
C PRO A 748 -42.85 32.34 34.62
N ARG A 749 -43.19 31.05 34.80
CA ARG A 749 -44.25 30.63 35.76
C ARG A 749 -44.31 29.11 35.93
N ILE A 750 -44.92 28.71 37.04
CA ILE A 750 -45.13 27.32 37.49
C ILE A 750 -46.65 27.12 37.61
N GLN A 751 -47.14 25.92 37.31
CA GLN A 751 -48.33 25.41 38.00
C GLN A 751 -48.25 23.88 38.14
N THR A 752 -48.36 23.43 39.38
CA THR A 752 -48.45 22.04 39.82
C THR A 752 -49.92 21.61 39.91
N PHE A 753 -50.19 20.29 39.91
CA PHE A 753 -51.28 19.75 40.74
C PHE A 753 -51.07 18.25 41.03
N ASP A 754 -51.41 17.85 42.27
CA ASP A 754 -51.27 16.49 42.80
C ASP A 754 -52.53 15.64 42.68
N ARG A 755 -52.36 14.30 42.67
CA ARG A 755 -53.02 13.26 43.49
C ARG A 755 -53.03 11.90 42.76
N ALA A 756 -53.09 10.70 43.37
CA ALA A 756 -52.74 10.11 44.69
C ALA A 756 -53.67 8.89 44.97
N LEU A 757 -53.22 7.97 45.85
CA LEU A 757 -53.96 6.87 46.55
C LEU A 757 -53.93 5.44 45.95
N GLY A 758 -53.91 4.44 46.86
CA GLY A 758 -54.05 2.99 46.60
C GLY A 758 -52.72 2.21 46.43
N SER A 759 -52.05 1.55 47.39
CA SER A 759 -52.30 0.96 48.73
C SER A 759 -52.61 -0.56 48.79
N ALA A 760 -51.55 -1.39 48.86
CA ALA A 760 -51.47 -2.74 49.48
C ALA A 760 -50.03 -3.28 49.28
N SER A 761 -49.08 -3.26 50.24
CA SER A 761 -48.98 -3.99 51.52
C SER A 761 -48.52 -5.46 51.42
N HIS A 762 -47.19 -5.69 51.48
CA HIS A 762 -46.59 -6.80 52.25
C HIS A 762 -45.06 -6.63 52.38
N ASP A 763 -44.63 -6.14 53.54
CA ASP A 763 -43.26 -6.14 54.07
C ASP A 763 -43.04 -7.39 54.98
N PRO A 764 -41.84 -7.64 55.56
CA PRO A 764 -40.52 -7.71 54.92
C PRO A 764 -39.72 -8.96 55.40
N VAL A 765 -38.47 -9.12 54.96
CA VAL A 765 -37.42 -9.86 55.69
C VAL A 765 -36.15 -9.00 55.72
N TYR A 766 -35.46 -8.94 56.87
CA TYR A 766 -34.40 -7.95 57.15
C TYR A 766 -33.32 -8.49 58.12
N VAL A 767 -32.17 -7.78 58.20
CA VAL A 767 -31.03 -7.95 59.14
C VAL A 767 -30.07 -9.13 58.84
N PRO A 768 -28.72 -9.02 59.02
CA PRO A 768 -27.85 -7.87 59.31
C PRO A 768 -26.73 -7.53 58.29
N ASP A 769 -26.35 -6.26 58.32
CA ASP A 769 -25.01 -5.63 58.25
C ASP A 769 -23.71 -6.44 57.96
N LEU A 770 -22.94 -5.91 56.98
CA LEU A 770 -21.52 -5.45 57.04
C LEU A 770 -20.40 -6.36 57.63
N PRO A 771 -19.18 -6.36 57.03
CA PRO A 771 -18.39 -5.15 56.84
C PRO A 771 -17.77 -4.93 55.45
N SER A 772 -17.34 -3.68 55.22
CA SER A 772 -16.56 -3.25 54.08
C SER A 772 -15.14 -3.81 54.09
N PHE A 773 -14.70 -4.40 52.98
CA PHE A 773 -13.28 -4.52 52.64
C PHE A 773 -13.00 -3.95 51.25
N THR A 774 -11.85 -3.31 51.11
CA THR A 774 -11.37 -2.67 49.89
C THR A 774 -10.61 -3.64 48.98
N THR A 775 -10.12 -3.09 47.87
CA THR A 775 -8.99 -3.57 47.04
C THR A 775 -9.23 -4.74 46.08
N HIS A 776 -8.96 -4.42 44.80
CA HIS A 776 -8.55 -5.29 43.69
C HIS A 776 -9.42 -6.51 43.31
N GLN A 777 -10.06 -6.42 42.13
CA GLN A 777 -9.48 -7.03 40.92
C GLN A 777 -10.07 -6.44 39.63
N ILE A 778 -9.18 -6.12 38.69
CA ILE A 778 -9.31 -6.19 37.22
C ILE A 778 -10.69 -5.82 36.63
N TYR A 779 -10.82 -4.59 36.08
CA TYR A 779 -10.69 -4.34 34.63
C TYR A 779 -10.44 -2.85 34.35
#